data_AF-A0A2H9L7G0-F1
#
_entry.id   AF-A0A2H9L7G0-F1
#
_cell.length_a   1.000
_cell.length_b   1.000
_cell.length_c   1.000
_cell.angle_alpha   90.00
_cell.angle_beta   90.00
_cell.angle_gamma   90.00
#
_symmetry.space_group_name_H-M   'P 1'
#
loop_
_entity.id
_entity.type
_entity.pdbx_description
1 polymer ?
#
loop_
_entity_poly.entity_id
_entity_poly.type
_entity_poly.pdbx_seq_one_letter_code
_entity_poly.pdbx_strand_id
1 'polypeptide(L)'
;MAGAQEVTVQGKTLKEMFSEFFNTCYKHQVFQLFKNFPAKKSIALDYQDIEKFDTGLADRVLSEPEHVLVEAQQALKEMHTPTPNISQYRILFEPHIRFYNLPMFSEHGGLLIQDLSEVFTNKWVRVKGIISKRADVTHKLKVAHLACLACDEEFNIPVGRDGGYPGTCDACGKKAMKLDEEKSIFLDVQRAEVQELLERVPGGAQAAKAELVLEDDLVNSIVPGDSMDVCGIFRLRKLEKGPRNMYSRYIEVVHAKNLHIDFEELSITEDEARAIRELATNPKIYEKIVNSIAPMIYGHTEVKEAIVLQLFGGTKEKKFMDAKLRDDIHILLIGDPGAAKTRFLQHVSDLAPKSIYVSGKSVTGVGLTASAERDELSEGGWTLKAGALVLASGGIVCIDEFDKIEDTDRAAMHEAMESQSYHHSTKLMLSDGREMPMGELVESYMEKHKDRIIQGKNCLILREGIENIRVLTTDFENITETCPTQISKHTAPEHYIKVRLQTGRELIVTPEHPFWVIEHGEIITKEAQKLTQDDYTLMPRKLPIKISDTGTPRQFFKFLGYHITDGGYELNRGIKNGINFYNKYQDLVEDYADAVSTIFNVPIYSRTNPTSGVIAQRITSMPVLKRLIEIYPPLAGNGKEKHIPPQFISAPDEYVSQMLRAIFDGDGTFSHHHIGLVGENKTFILQVQLLLLRFGIRSVVFKDKTVFRLNITGKENLGMYRDAIGFLSKKKGGRLTEYLLRDGAYRNTTDVIPNCATPVFNLLKVLKIPENETFGYGLHEQKKGYCFTRKNFIALCKRMREKVATMNDMLKHIESCSFDELLSMRVGLNISQRDLASCASVTRSAISYWEKKRISTGRYSAMLRAVLLSMLSHEKELAKLEKLAYGDVGVVRIKRIEKVPNNGDKWVYDVTIEPNRAFISECTVLHNTISVAKAGMVAKFRAKTAILAAANPKRGRFDNNMLLAEQFDIPPTLLSRFDLIFPIRDIMDKKKDSELADHILNSHISSLRSMPVFERTFDIIEKNLLKKYVAYARQTVRPVLGDEAKDRIKDFYVQLRKLGKQDGAVPITPRQIEGLIRLSEASAKIRLSEKVELGDAERAIRLTEFVLRQIMYDKEIGRYDVDIVNIGAPKSHMDNTNTIVNIIRQMQSEFDKVEVAKVIEEAEKTYKIERHKVERIIQELRIRNEIYSAPEDGYSYIKLVSGEL
;
A
#
# COMPACT_ATOMS: atom_id res chain seq x y z
N MET A 1 48.76 -9.12 41.80
CA MET A 1 49.29 -8.99 43.17
C MET A 1 50.10 -7.69 43.28
N ALA A 2 49.51 -6.69 43.93
CA ALA A 2 50.15 -5.58 44.64
C ALA A 2 49.02 -4.99 45.51
N GLY A 3 49.20 -4.96 46.83
CA GLY A 3 48.14 -4.68 47.79
C GLY A 3 47.65 -3.24 47.74
N ALA A 4 46.32 -3.06 47.73
CA ALA A 4 45.66 -1.83 48.13
C ALA A 4 44.97 -2.12 49.47
N GLN A 5 45.43 -1.45 50.52
CA GLN A 5 44.84 -1.51 51.86
C GLN A 5 43.40 -0.98 51.80
N GLU A 6 42.45 -1.75 52.34
CA GLU A 6 41.07 -1.31 52.54
C GLU A 6 41.03 -0.11 53.49
N VAL A 7 40.89 1.10 52.95
CA VAL A 7 40.67 2.30 53.76
C VAL A 7 39.18 2.36 54.13
N THR A 8 38.90 1.82 55.31
CA THR A 8 37.60 1.89 56.00
C THR A 8 37.33 3.32 56.46
N VAL A 9 36.11 3.81 56.21
CA VAL A 9 35.54 4.95 56.93
C VAL A 9 34.25 4.43 57.56
N GLN A 10 34.16 4.51 58.89
CA GLN A 10 33.11 3.91 59.74
C GLN A 10 33.11 2.37 59.90
N GLY A 11 34.24 1.69 59.67
CA GLY A 11 34.41 0.28 60.07
C GLY A 11 33.50 -0.74 59.39
N LYS A 12 32.71 -0.34 58.38
CA LYS A 12 31.93 -1.24 57.53
C LYS A 12 32.61 -1.39 56.18
N THR A 13 32.61 -2.60 55.63
CA THR A 13 33.06 -2.85 54.26
C THR A 13 32.04 -2.30 53.26
N LEU A 14 32.46 -1.90 52.05
CA LEU A 14 31.56 -1.43 50.99
C LEU A 14 30.42 -2.43 50.73
N LYS A 15 30.75 -3.72 50.82
CA LYS A 15 29.84 -4.85 50.72
C LYS A 15 28.74 -4.89 51.79
N GLU A 16 29.09 -4.60 53.05
CA GLU A 16 28.12 -4.50 54.15
C GLU A 16 27.16 -3.31 53.95
N MET A 17 27.69 -2.18 53.48
CA MET A 17 26.88 -0.98 53.21
C MET A 17 25.85 -1.24 52.09
N PHE A 18 26.26 -1.90 51.00
CA PHE A 18 25.32 -2.33 49.96
C PHE A 18 24.31 -3.36 50.47
N SER A 19 24.73 -4.24 51.38
CA SER A 19 23.83 -5.23 51.97
C SER A 19 22.76 -4.61 52.86
N GLU A 20 23.10 -3.55 53.60
CA GLU A 20 22.12 -2.76 54.34
C GLU A 20 21.18 -2.03 53.37
N PHE A 21 21.72 -1.35 52.37
CA PHE A 21 20.95 -0.61 51.37
C PHE A 21 19.90 -1.47 50.65
N PHE A 22 20.28 -2.68 50.20
CA PHE A 22 19.36 -3.60 49.54
C PHE A 22 18.24 -4.06 50.47
N ASN A 23 18.50 -4.23 51.77
CA ASN A 23 17.49 -4.65 52.75
C ASN A 23 16.51 -3.53 53.13
N THR A 24 16.94 -2.27 53.15
CA THR A 24 16.07 -1.13 53.48
C THR A 24 15.27 -0.63 52.29
N CYS A 25 15.91 -0.38 51.14
CA CYS A 25 15.30 0.35 50.04
C CYS A 25 14.78 -0.57 48.92
N TYR A 26 15.43 -1.72 48.68
CA TYR A 26 15.21 -2.54 47.48
C TYR A 26 14.76 -3.99 47.77
N LYS A 27 14.36 -4.30 49.01
CA LYS A 27 14.04 -5.67 49.47
C LYS A 27 13.05 -6.43 48.58
N HIS A 28 11.98 -5.75 48.15
CA HIS A 28 10.98 -6.36 47.27
C HIS A 28 11.53 -6.65 45.86
N GLN A 29 12.37 -5.77 45.31
CA GLN A 29 12.97 -5.95 43.99
C GLN A 29 14.02 -7.07 43.99
N VAL A 30 14.80 -7.17 45.07
CA VAL A 30 15.76 -8.26 45.30
C VAL A 30 15.03 -9.61 45.41
N PHE A 31 13.93 -9.68 46.16
CA PHE A 31 13.09 -10.87 46.23
C PHE A 31 12.49 -11.27 44.87
N GLN A 32 12.02 -10.30 44.08
CA GLN A 32 11.54 -10.55 42.73
C GLN A 32 12.65 -11.05 41.80
N LEU A 33 13.88 -10.54 41.95
CA LEU A 33 15.03 -11.02 41.18
C LEU A 33 15.32 -12.49 41.51
N PHE A 34 15.33 -12.87 42.79
CA PHE A 34 15.53 -14.27 43.19
C PHE A 34 14.44 -15.20 42.64
N LYS A 35 13.18 -14.76 42.66
CA LYS A 35 12.05 -15.55 42.15
C LYS A 35 12.08 -15.73 40.63
N ASN A 36 12.48 -14.68 39.90
CA ASN A 36 12.41 -14.63 38.43
C ASN A 36 13.73 -15.01 37.74
N PHE A 37 14.75 -15.44 38.49
CA PHE A 37 16.00 -15.94 37.92
C PHE A 37 15.77 -17.32 37.27
N PRO A 38 16.29 -17.60 36.05
CA PRO A 38 17.27 -16.84 35.26
C PRO A 38 16.67 -15.82 34.26
N ALA A 39 15.35 -15.65 34.21
CA ALA A 39 14.69 -14.77 33.24
C ALA A 39 15.00 -13.28 33.46
N LYS A 40 15.22 -12.85 34.72
CA LYS A 40 15.67 -11.50 35.06
C LYS A 40 16.99 -11.58 35.83
N LYS A 41 18.07 -11.07 35.22
CA LYS A 41 19.44 -11.11 35.77
C LYS A 41 19.90 -9.78 36.40
N SER A 42 19.22 -8.66 36.15
CA SER A 42 19.64 -7.34 36.63
C SER A 42 18.67 -6.63 37.58
N ILE A 43 19.25 -5.77 38.43
CA ILE A 43 18.55 -4.76 39.24
C ILE A 43 19.01 -3.37 38.79
N ALA A 44 18.05 -2.48 38.57
CA ALA A 44 18.32 -1.07 38.29
C ALA A 44 18.24 -0.26 39.58
N LEU A 45 19.28 0.53 39.86
CA LEU A 45 19.39 1.37 41.06
C LEU A 45 19.47 2.85 40.66
N ASP A 46 18.60 3.67 41.25
CA ASP A 46 18.67 5.12 41.09
C ASP A 46 19.80 5.69 41.95
N TYR A 47 20.65 6.53 41.36
CA TYR A 47 21.67 7.24 42.12
C TYR A 47 21.07 8.13 43.22
N GLN A 48 19.92 8.76 42.96
CA GLN A 48 19.28 9.65 43.94
C GLN A 48 18.84 8.91 45.20
N ASP A 49 18.52 7.63 45.11
CA ASP A 49 18.16 6.81 46.27
C ASP A 49 19.39 6.45 47.11
N ILE A 50 20.55 6.31 46.48
CA ILE A 50 21.83 6.08 47.15
C ILE A 50 22.26 7.36 47.88
N GLU A 51 22.15 8.51 47.22
CA GLU A 51 22.44 9.82 47.80
C GLU A 51 21.57 10.12 49.03
N LYS A 52 20.28 9.77 48.99
CA LYS A 52 19.38 9.90 50.15
C LYS A 52 19.74 8.95 51.30
N PHE A 53 20.32 7.80 51.00
CA PHE A 53 20.67 6.79 52.01
C PHE A 53 22.00 7.12 52.69
N ASP A 54 23.06 7.34 51.91
CA ASP A 54 24.38 7.71 52.39
C ASP A 54 25.17 8.48 51.33
N THR A 55 25.54 9.71 51.66
CA THR A 55 26.37 10.58 50.80
C THR A 55 27.77 10.03 50.60
N GLY A 56 28.35 9.35 51.59
CA GLY A 56 29.69 8.75 51.47
C GLY A 56 29.73 7.56 50.49
N LEU A 57 28.65 6.77 50.44
CA LEU A 57 28.49 5.71 49.45
C LEU A 57 28.31 6.28 48.04
N ALA A 58 27.52 7.34 47.90
CA ALA A 58 27.25 8.02 46.63
C ALA A 58 28.51 8.63 45.98
N ASP A 59 29.43 9.18 46.78
CA ASP A 59 30.73 9.69 46.31
C ASP A 59 31.63 8.55 45.79
N ARG A 60 31.68 7.42 46.51
CA ARG A 60 32.47 6.25 46.12
C ARG A 60 31.96 5.60 44.83
N VAL A 61 30.65 5.60 44.62
CA VAL A 61 30.01 5.14 43.37
C VAL A 61 30.56 5.93 42.17
N LEU A 62 30.79 7.24 42.31
CA LEU A 62 31.32 8.08 41.24
C LEU A 62 32.83 7.95 41.05
N SER A 63 33.59 7.77 42.13
CA SER A 63 35.06 7.72 42.08
C SER A 63 35.61 6.39 41.55
N GLU A 64 34.99 5.26 41.90
CA GLU A 64 35.52 3.91 41.61
C GLU A 64 34.44 2.97 41.02
N PRO A 65 34.06 3.14 39.74
CA PRO A 65 32.96 2.38 39.12
C PRO A 65 33.18 0.86 39.14
N GLU A 66 34.39 0.38 38.82
CA GLU A 66 34.66 -1.06 38.69
C GLU A 66 34.62 -1.78 40.04
N HIS A 67 35.25 -1.20 41.05
CA HIS A 67 35.29 -1.78 42.38
C HIS A 67 33.88 -1.84 42.98
N VAL A 68 33.10 -0.76 42.82
CA VAL A 68 31.72 -0.68 43.31
C VAL A 68 30.80 -1.69 42.65
N LEU A 69 30.91 -1.90 41.33
CA LEU A 69 30.11 -2.90 40.63
C LEU A 69 30.40 -4.33 41.13
N VAL A 70 31.67 -4.68 41.33
CA VAL A 70 32.07 -6.00 41.82
C VAL A 70 31.57 -6.24 43.24
N GLU A 71 31.81 -5.29 44.15
CA GLU A 71 31.41 -5.41 45.56
C GLU A 71 29.88 -5.48 45.72
N ALA A 72 29.13 -4.66 44.98
CA ALA A 72 27.69 -4.67 45.04
C ALA A 72 27.10 -5.98 44.48
N GLN A 73 27.69 -6.55 43.42
CA GLN A 73 27.28 -7.86 42.89
C GLN A 73 27.57 -8.99 43.87
N GLN A 74 28.72 -8.94 44.56
CA GLN A 74 29.06 -9.91 45.60
C GLN A 74 28.09 -9.84 46.79
N ALA A 75 27.68 -8.65 47.20
CA ALA A 75 26.67 -8.47 48.26
C ALA A 75 25.35 -9.19 47.92
N LEU A 76 24.88 -9.09 46.67
CA LEU A 76 23.67 -9.82 46.22
C LEU A 76 23.86 -11.34 46.16
N LYS A 77 25.06 -11.83 45.82
CA LYS A 77 25.37 -13.27 45.81
C LYS A 77 25.28 -13.87 47.20
N GLU A 78 25.73 -13.16 48.24
CA GLU A 78 25.70 -13.64 49.62
C GLU A 78 24.31 -13.59 50.27
N MET A 79 23.44 -12.68 49.83
CA MET A 79 22.05 -12.63 50.28
C MET A 79 21.19 -13.81 49.81
N HIS A 80 21.67 -14.60 48.84
CA HIS A 80 20.91 -15.73 48.31
C HIS A 80 20.98 -16.95 49.24
N THR A 81 19.85 -17.32 49.86
CA THR A 81 19.69 -18.64 50.48
C THR A 81 19.35 -19.68 49.42
N PRO A 82 20.10 -20.79 49.28
CA PRO A 82 19.84 -21.79 48.25
C PRO A 82 18.51 -22.51 48.53
N THR A 83 17.47 -22.22 47.74
CA THR A 83 16.26 -23.04 47.71
C THR A 83 16.52 -24.37 46.99
N PRO A 84 15.96 -25.50 47.46
CA PRO A 84 16.35 -26.86 47.04
C PRO A 84 15.99 -27.26 45.59
N ASN A 85 15.40 -26.38 44.77
CA ASN A 85 14.95 -26.71 43.41
C ASN A 85 15.89 -26.25 42.27
N ILE A 86 17.09 -25.74 42.57
CA ILE A 86 18.03 -25.22 41.55
C ILE A 86 19.12 -26.26 41.16
N SER A 87 19.10 -27.47 41.72
CA SER A 87 20.10 -28.51 41.47
C SER A 87 20.04 -29.17 40.07
N GLN A 88 19.11 -28.77 39.20
CA GLN A 88 19.04 -29.27 37.81
C GLN A 88 19.70 -28.34 36.77
N TYR A 89 20.00 -27.08 37.11
CA TYR A 89 20.69 -26.16 36.21
C TYR A 89 22.08 -25.85 36.76
N ARG A 90 23.12 -26.17 35.98
CA ARG A 90 24.54 -25.81 36.21
C ARG A 90 24.81 -24.28 36.13
N ILE A 91 23.82 -23.43 36.39
CA ILE A 91 23.92 -21.98 36.23
C ILE A 91 24.22 -21.35 37.60
N LEU A 92 25.44 -20.85 37.77
CA LEU A 92 25.83 -20.00 38.90
C LEU A 92 24.96 -18.73 38.92
N PHE A 93 24.43 -18.38 40.10
CA PHE A 93 23.67 -17.15 40.27
C PHE A 93 24.61 -15.93 40.20
N GLU A 94 24.59 -15.23 39.06
CA GLU A 94 25.38 -14.01 38.83
C GLU A 94 24.46 -12.83 38.48
N PRO A 95 24.04 -12.02 39.47
CA PRO A 95 23.21 -10.87 39.21
C PRO A 95 24.05 -9.67 38.72
N HIS A 96 23.48 -8.86 37.82
CA HIS A 96 24.05 -7.60 37.36
C HIS A 96 23.40 -6.41 38.08
N ILE A 97 24.19 -5.36 38.34
CA ILE A 97 23.71 -4.12 38.95
C ILE A 97 23.82 -3.01 37.91
N ARG A 98 22.74 -2.27 37.72
CA ARG A 98 22.64 -1.22 36.72
C ARG A 98 22.34 0.12 37.40
N PHE A 99 23.33 0.99 37.51
CA PHE A 99 23.13 2.35 38.03
C PHE A 99 22.56 3.26 36.94
N TYR A 100 21.58 4.09 37.29
CA TYR A 100 21.03 5.10 36.40
C TYR A 100 20.88 6.45 37.12
N ASN A 101 20.78 7.53 36.32
CA ASN A 101 20.63 8.91 36.79
C ASN A 101 21.85 9.49 37.56
N LEU A 102 23.06 9.11 37.18
CA LEU A 102 24.32 9.62 37.75
C LEU A 102 24.48 11.14 37.49
N PRO A 103 24.87 11.95 38.49
CA PRO A 103 25.12 13.39 38.34
C PRO A 103 26.53 13.63 37.77
N MET A 104 26.63 14.26 36.59
CA MET A 104 27.92 14.68 36.00
C MET A 104 27.78 16.00 35.21
N PHE A 105 28.57 16.99 35.62
CA PHE A 105 29.13 18.20 34.95
C PHE A 105 28.44 18.91 33.77
N SER A 106 27.12 18.96 33.66
CA SER A 106 26.47 20.03 32.88
C SER A 106 25.11 20.43 33.47
N GLU A 107 24.84 21.74 33.54
CA GLU A 107 23.54 22.31 33.93
C GLU A 107 22.38 21.87 32.99
N HIS A 108 22.68 21.11 31.93
CA HIS A 108 21.76 20.71 30.87
C HIS A 108 21.62 19.18 30.70
N GLY A 109 22.02 18.40 31.70
CA GLY A 109 21.57 17.01 31.85
C GLY A 109 22.18 16.02 30.83
N GLY A 110 23.51 15.97 30.74
CA GLY A 110 24.30 14.95 30.02
C GLY A 110 25.55 15.54 29.35
N LEU A 111 26.57 14.69 29.10
CA LEU A 111 27.77 15.05 28.34
C LEU A 111 27.50 14.93 26.83
N LEU A 112 28.08 15.85 26.04
CA LEU A 112 28.16 15.68 24.58
C LEU A 112 29.21 14.60 24.26
N ILE A 113 28.98 13.83 23.20
CA ILE A 113 29.92 12.84 22.67
C ILE A 113 31.20 13.52 22.18
N GLN A 114 31.08 14.75 21.65
CA GLN A 114 32.23 15.57 21.24
C GLN A 114 33.18 15.88 22.39
N ASP A 115 32.66 16.03 23.61
CA ASP A 115 33.43 16.42 24.79
C ASP A 115 34.10 15.22 25.51
N LEU A 116 33.93 14.01 24.98
CA LEU A 116 34.56 12.79 25.52
C LEU A 116 36.06 12.79 25.27
N SER A 117 36.78 13.25 26.29
CA SER A 117 38.23 13.35 26.38
C SER A 117 38.85 12.31 27.32
N GLU A 118 40.18 12.28 27.39
CA GLU A 118 40.96 11.35 28.22
C GLU A 118 40.62 11.44 29.72
N VAL A 119 40.16 12.60 30.20
CA VAL A 119 39.82 12.86 31.62
C VAL A 119 38.73 11.92 32.15
N PHE A 120 37.90 11.38 31.25
CA PHE A 120 36.79 10.48 31.55
C PHE A 120 37.15 8.99 31.42
N THR A 121 38.41 8.64 31.11
CA THR A 121 38.83 7.24 31.01
C THR A 121 38.63 6.51 32.33
N ASN A 122 37.98 5.35 32.29
CA ASN A 122 37.60 4.54 33.45
C ASN A 122 36.65 5.23 34.45
N LYS A 123 35.94 6.29 34.03
CA LYS A 123 34.90 6.96 34.82
C LYS A 123 33.52 6.75 34.22
N TRP A 124 32.50 7.04 35.03
CA TRP A 124 31.11 7.09 34.58
C TRP A 124 30.89 8.19 33.55
N VAL A 125 30.18 7.84 32.49
CA VAL A 125 29.74 8.75 31.45
C VAL A 125 28.25 8.52 31.18
N ARG A 126 27.51 9.62 31.09
CA ARG A 126 26.10 9.65 30.69
C ARG A 126 25.97 10.40 29.38
N VAL A 127 25.64 9.68 28.31
CA VAL A 127 25.46 10.22 26.96
C VAL A 127 23.99 10.08 26.55
N LYS A 128 23.43 11.14 25.98
CA LYS A 128 22.13 11.10 25.34
C LYS A 128 22.29 11.18 23.83
N GLY A 129 21.71 10.22 23.10
CA GLY A 129 21.84 10.17 21.66
C GLY A 129 20.89 9.18 20.99
N ILE A 130 20.82 9.24 19.67
CA ILE A 130 20.05 8.33 18.82
C ILE A 130 20.94 7.17 18.41
N ILE A 131 20.44 5.95 18.51
CA ILE A 131 21.18 4.77 18.06
C ILE A 131 21.15 4.72 16.54
N SER A 132 22.32 4.89 15.91
CA SER A 132 22.45 4.89 14.45
C SER A 132 22.52 3.47 13.89
N LYS A 133 23.30 2.60 14.53
CA LYS A 133 23.58 1.24 14.07
C LYS A 133 23.63 0.26 15.24
N ARG A 134 23.36 -1.01 14.93
CA ARG A 134 23.48 -2.14 15.86
C ARG A 134 24.03 -3.33 15.11
N ALA A 135 25.10 -3.91 15.63
CA ALA A 135 25.71 -5.12 15.10
C ALA A 135 24.98 -6.38 15.58
N ASP A 136 25.24 -7.50 14.90
CA ASP A 136 24.78 -8.82 15.36
C ASP A 136 25.45 -9.22 16.67
N VAL A 137 24.83 -10.17 17.37
CA VAL A 137 25.34 -10.67 18.66
C VAL A 137 26.58 -11.52 18.39
N THR A 138 27.66 -11.21 19.10
CA THR A 138 28.91 -11.95 19.10
C THR A 138 29.13 -12.61 20.46
N HIS A 139 29.92 -13.66 20.52
CA HIS A 139 30.16 -14.38 21.77
C HIS A 139 31.60 -14.15 22.24
N LYS A 140 31.78 -13.71 23.49
CA LYS A 140 33.06 -13.52 24.15
C LYS A 140 33.31 -14.67 25.12
N LEU A 141 34.47 -15.31 25.04
CA LEU A 141 34.87 -16.37 25.96
C LEU A 141 35.09 -15.78 27.37
N LYS A 142 34.30 -16.22 28.36
CA LYS A 142 34.42 -15.81 29.77
C LYS A 142 35.23 -16.81 30.57
N VAL A 143 34.96 -18.10 30.40
CA VAL A 143 35.72 -19.19 31.02
C VAL A 143 36.15 -20.17 29.94
N ALA A 144 37.48 -20.26 29.74
CA ALA A 144 38.10 -21.24 28.86
C ALA A 144 38.20 -22.57 29.59
N HIS A 145 37.51 -23.59 29.08
CA HIS A 145 37.78 -24.97 29.47
C HIS A 145 38.88 -25.50 28.56
N LEU A 146 40.06 -25.78 29.13
CA LEU A 146 41.25 -26.22 28.40
C LEU A 146 41.58 -27.66 28.77
N ALA A 147 41.85 -28.50 27.76
CA ALA A 147 42.35 -29.86 27.94
C ALA A 147 43.80 -29.94 27.45
N CYS A 148 44.69 -30.52 28.25
CA CYS A 148 46.08 -30.70 27.86
C CYS A 148 46.27 -32.01 27.06
N LEU A 149 46.70 -31.92 25.80
CA LEU A 149 46.93 -33.08 24.92
C LEU A 149 48.09 -33.99 25.37
N ALA A 150 48.88 -33.57 26.35
CA ALA A 150 50.05 -34.33 26.82
C ALA A 150 49.83 -35.06 28.17
N CYS A 151 48.82 -34.66 28.95
CA CYS A 151 48.54 -35.26 30.27
C CYS A 151 47.04 -35.45 30.56
N ASP A 152 46.15 -35.13 29.61
CA ASP A 152 44.68 -35.26 29.69
C ASP A 152 44.01 -34.53 30.87
N GLU A 153 44.69 -33.58 31.49
CA GLU A 153 44.15 -32.80 32.60
C GLU A 153 43.33 -31.60 32.10
N GLU A 154 42.17 -31.37 32.74
CA GLU A 154 41.20 -30.32 32.39
C GLU A 154 41.35 -29.10 33.32
N PHE A 155 41.43 -27.90 32.75
CA PHE A 155 41.55 -26.63 33.48
C PHE A 155 40.43 -25.67 33.09
N ASN A 156 39.85 -24.99 34.08
CA ASN A 156 38.86 -23.93 33.85
C ASN A 156 39.52 -22.59 34.18
N ILE A 157 39.93 -21.86 33.14
CA ILE A 157 40.64 -20.59 33.31
C ILE A 157 39.69 -19.44 32.97
N PRO A 158 39.39 -18.53 33.90
CA PRO A 158 38.65 -17.31 33.58
C PRO A 158 39.51 -16.46 32.64
N VAL A 159 38.97 -16.14 31.47
CA VAL A 159 39.68 -15.37 30.46
C VAL A 159 39.56 -13.89 30.82
N GLY A 160 40.70 -13.21 30.94
CA GLY A 160 40.74 -11.76 31.13
C GLY A 160 40.21 -10.98 29.93
N ARG A 161 40.07 -9.67 30.06
CA ARG A 161 39.52 -8.81 28.98
C ARG A 161 40.35 -8.86 27.68
N ASP A 162 41.64 -9.18 27.76
CA ASP A 162 42.56 -9.28 26.62
C ASP A 162 42.45 -10.60 25.83
N GLY A 163 41.54 -11.51 26.21
CA GLY A 163 41.21 -12.69 25.41
C GLY A 163 42.28 -13.79 25.38
N GLY A 164 43.32 -13.68 26.21
CA GLY A 164 44.42 -14.64 26.26
C GLY A 164 44.18 -15.74 27.29
N TYR A 165 44.46 -16.98 26.90
CA TYR A 165 44.65 -18.10 27.82
C TYR A 165 46.08 -18.66 27.67
N PRO A 166 46.68 -19.18 28.76
CA PRO A 166 48.05 -19.69 28.71
C PRO A 166 48.14 -20.91 27.78
N GLY A 167 49.12 -20.91 26.88
CA GLY A 167 49.38 -22.05 25.97
C GLY A 167 50.17 -23.20 26.63
N THR A 168 50.68 -22.98 27.84
CA THR A 168 51.45 -23.96 28.64
C THR A 168 50.58 -24.59 29.70
N CYS A 169 50.59 -25.92 29.80
CA CYS A 169 49.93 -26.65 30.88
C CYS A 169 50.67 -26.48 32.21
N ASP A 170 49.95 -26.09 33.27
CA ASP A 170 50.53 -25.91 34.61
C ASP A 170 50.96 -27.24 35.26
N ALA A 171 50.32 -28.37 34.89
CA ALA A 171 50.65 -29.69 35.43
C ALA A 171 51.88 -30.35 34.77
N CYS A 172 52.08 -30.17 33.46
CA CYS A 172 53.16 -30.85 32.73
C CYS A 172 54.18 -29.92 32.04
N GLY A 173 53.99 -28.60 32.08
CA GLY A 173 54.90 -27.59 31.52
C GLY A 173 54.98 -27.55 29.99
N LYS A 174 54.24 -28.42 29.27
CA LYS A 174 54.28 -28.50 27.80
C LYS A 174 53.30 -27.53 27.15
N LYS A 175 53.67 -27.00 25.98
CA LYS A 175 52.82 -26.13 25.14
C LYS A 175 51.83 -26.94 24.30
N ALA A 176 50.80 -27.48 24.94
CA ALA A 176 49.82 -28.37 24.29
C ALA A 176 48.40 -28.22 24.89
N MET A 177 47.99 -26.99 25.19
CA MET A 177 46.63 -26.65 25.66
C MET A 177 45.67 -26.54 24.46
N LYS A 178 44.54 -27.24 24.50
CA LYS A 178 43.45 -27.13 23.52
C LYS A 178 42.18 -26.64 24.21
N LEU A 179 41.51 -25.66 23.60
CA LEU A 179 40.21 -25.18 24.06
C LEU A 179 39.11 -26.19 23.72
N ASP A 180 38.31 -26.55 24.72
CA ASP A 180 37.06 -27.28 24.57
C ASP A 180 35.91 -26.28 24.47
N GLU A 181 35.41 -26.07 23.26
CA GLU A 181 34.34 -25.11 22.97
C GLU A 181 33.00 -25.53 23.62
N GLU A 182 32.74 -26.82 23.81
CA GLU A 182 31.44 -27.29 24.34
C GLU A 182 31.31 -27.07 25.84
N LYS A 183 32.42 -27.19 26.58
CA LYS A 183 32.46 -26.95 28.03
C LYS A 183 32.71 -25.49 28.38
N SER A 184 33.24 -24.71 27.44
CA SER A 184 33.57 -23.30 27.63
C SER A 184 32.33 -22.43 27.84
N ILE A 185 32.45 -21.43 28.72
CA ILE A 185 31.36 -20.49 29.01
C ILE A 185 31.55 -19.24 28.18
N PHE A 186 30.62 -18.98 27.27
CA PHE A 186 30.55 -17.79 26.44
C PHE A 186 29.56 -16.77 27.02
N LEU A 187 29.86 -15.49 26.79
CA LEU A 187 29.04 -14.36 27.16
C LEU A 187 28.65 -13.60 25.89
N ASP A 188 27.36 -13.30 25.74
CA ASP A 188 26.84 -12.57 24.60
C ASP A 188 27.25 -11.10 24.69
N VAL A 189 27.82 -10.59 23.59
CA VAL A 189 28.29 -9.22 23.45
C VAL A 189 27.72 -8.64 22.17
N GLN A 190 27.12 -7.46 22.25
CA GLN A 190 26.59 -6.75 21.10
C GLN A 190 27.16 -5.34 21.03
N ARG A 191 27.56 -4.93 19.82
CA ARG A 191 28.07 -3.57 19.57
C ARG A 191 26.97 -2.71 18.95
N ALA A 192 26.93 -1.44 19.33
CA ALA A 192 26.02 -0.45 18.76
C ALA A 192 26.73 0.89 18.59
N GLU A 193 26.18 1.78 17.77
CA GLU A 193 26.70 3.14 17.59
C GLU A 193 25.63 4.14 18.02
N VAL A 194 26.02 5.10 18.86
CA VAL A 194 25.17 6.21 19.29
C VAL A 194 25.65 7.50 18.65
N GLN A 195 24.70 8.29 18.14
CA GLN A 195 24.90 9.59 17.52
C GLN A 195 24.26 10.68 18.38
N GLU A 196 24.91 11.84 18.48
CA GLU A 196 24.36 12.99 19.21
C GLU A 196 23.02 13.47 18.63
N LEU A 197 22.16 13.98 19.51
CA LEU A 197 20.93 14.68 19.14
C LEU A 197 21.28 16.00 18.45
N LEU A 198 20.81 16.21 17.22
CA LEU A 198 21.07 17.41 16.41
C LEU A 198 20.68 18.72 17.12
N GLU A 199 19.67 18.68 17.98
CA GLU A 199 19.21 19.83 18.78
C GLU A 199 20.27 20.37 19.76
N ARG A 200 21.21 19.52 20.19
CA ARG A 200 22.24 19.86 21.17
C ARG A 200 23.58 20.21 20.53
N VAL A 201 23.75 19.97 19.24
CA VAL A 201 25.00 20.25 18.54
C VAL A 201 25.08 21.75 18.22
N PRO A 202 26.15 22.46 18.59
CA PRO A 202 26.32 23.86 18.22
C PRO A 202 26.29 24.03 16.69
N GLY A 203 25.53 25.02 16.22
CA GLY A 203 25.16 25.17 14.81
C GLY A 203 26.36 25.10 13.85
N GLY A 204 26.33 24.10 12.95
CA GLY A 204 27.36 23.88 11.92
C GLY A 204 28.35 22.76 12.21
N ALA A 205 28.43 22.24 13.44
CA ALA A 205 29.26 21.08 13.76
C ALA A 205 28.58 19.75 13.33
N GLN A 206 29.38 18.76 12.94
CA GLN A 206 28.90 17.42 12.62
C GLN A 206 28.61 16.66 13.92
N ALA A 207 27.42 16.06 14.03
CA ALA A 207 27.08 15.23 15.19
C ALA A 207 28.10 14.10 15.37
N ALA A 208 28.73 14.05 16.55
CA ALA A 208 29.71 13.03 16.84
C ALA A 208 29.04 11.69 17.14
N LYS A 209 29.84 10.63 17.03
CA LYS A 209 29.41 9.26 17.23
C LYS A 209 30.32 8.55 18.23
N ALA A 210 29.74 7.65 19.01
CA ALA A 210 30.46 6.78 19.93
C ALA A 210 30.01 5.33 19.78
N GLU A 211 30.96 4.41 19.94
CA GLU A 211 30.70 2.97 19.97
C GLU A 211 30.22 2.56 21.38
N LEU A 212 29.15 1.77 21.44
CA LEU A 212 28.58 1.19 22.64
C LEU A 212 28.82 -0.32 22.63
N VAL A 213 29.20 -0.88 23.78
CA VAL A 213 29.34 -2.32 23.99
C VAL A 213 28.33 -2.75 25.05
N LEU A 214 27.41 -3.63 24.66
CA LEU A 214 26.36 -4.23 25.49
C LEU A 214 26.76 -5.66 25.83
N GLU A 215 26.65 -6.06 27.09
CA GLU A 215 27.01 -7.40 27.58
C GLU A 215 25.78 -8.13 28.18
N ASP A 216 25.72 -9.46 28.00
CA ASP A 216 24.75 -10.40 28.58
C ASP A 216 23.28 -9.95 28.45
N ASP A 217 22.70 -9.36 29.51
CA ASP A 217 21.28 -9.04 29.60
C ASP A 217 20.89 -7.70 28.94
N LEU A 218 21.87 -6.90 28.52
CA LEU A 218 21.66 -5.69 27.70
C LEU A 218 21.59 -6.01 26.20
N VAL A 219 21.95 -7.22 25.80
CA VAL A 219 21.90 -7.63 24.39
C VAL A 219 20.45 -7.59 23.88
N ASN A 220 20.27 -7.06 22.68
CA ASN A 220 18.99 -6.81 22.01
C ASN A 220 18.05 -5.81 22.71
N SER A 221 18.48 -5.14 23.80
CA SER A 221 17.67 -4.12 24.47
C SER A 221 17.55 -2.82 23.67
N ILE A 222 18.52 -2.55 22.79
CA ILE A 222 18.61 -1.34 21.99
C ILE A 222 18.18 -1.63 20.54
N VAL A 223 17.35 -0.76 19.94
CA VAL A 223 16.99 -0.83 18.52
C VAL A 223 17.52 0.40 17.77
N PRO A 224 18.00 0.25 16.52
CA PRO A 224 18.35 1.40 15.69
C PRO A 224 17.18 2.37 15.54
N GLY A 225 17.44 3.65 15.80
CA GLY A 225 16.43 4.70 15.81
C GLY A 225 15.92 5.12 17.17
N ASP A 226 16.16 4.32 18.22
CA ASP A 226 15.80 4.70 19.58
C ASP A 226 16.67 5.87 20.04
N SER A 227 16.06 6.86 20.68
CA SER A 227 16.81 7.85 21.46
C SER A 227 17.04 7.29 22.84
N MET A 228 18.30 7.14 23.23
CA MET A 228 18.67 6.47 24.47
C MET A 228 19.47 7.43 25.37
N ASP A 229 19.23 7.30 26.67
CA ASP A 229 20.07 7.80 27.75
C ASP A 229 20.94 6.63 28.20
N VAL A 230 22.22 6.69 27.83
CA VAL A 230 23.18 5.62 28.02
C VAL A 230 24.12 6.01 29.16
N CYS A 231 24.09 5.23 30.23
CA CYS A 231 25.03 5.31 31.34
C CYS A 231 26.03 4.15 31.23
N GLY A 232 27.31 4.47 31.22
CA GLY A 232 28.36 3.47 31.07
C GLY A 232 29.73 3.98 31.50
N ILE A 233 30.73 3.13 31.34
CA ILE A 233 32.12 3.44 31.64
C ILE A 233 32.84 3.72 30.33
N PHE A 234 33.52 4.85 30.22
CA PHE A 234 34.27 5.20 29.02
C PHE A 234 35.64 4.50 28.98
N ARG A 235 35.92 3.80 27.87
CA ARG A 235 37.11 2.97 27.70
C ARG A 235 37.81 3.18 26.36
N LEU A 236 39.07 2.78 26.34
CA LEU A 236 39.94 2.80 25.17
C LEU A 236 40.33 1.37 24.80
N ARG A 237 40.24 1.00 23.51
CA ARG A 237 40.71 -0.29 22.97
C ARG A 237 41.73 -0.05 21.88
N LYS A 238 42.75 -0.91 21.80
CA LYS A 238 43.75 -0.84 20.72
C LYS A 238 43.12 -1.24 19.38
N LEU A 239 43.41 -0.47 18.32
CA LEU A 239 42.97 -0.80 16.96
C LEU A 239 43.83 -1.93 16.38
N GLU A 240 43.18 -2.97 15.84
CA GLU A 240 43.87 -4.09 15.17
C GLU A 240 44.35 -3.72 13.76
N LYS A 241 43.63 -2.83 13.07
CA LYS A 241 43.96 -2.30 11.75
C LYS A 241 44.22 -0.80 11.86
N GLY A 242 45.49 -0.38 11.79
CA GLY A 242 45.89 1.03 11.89
C GLY A 242 47.37 1.23 12.26
N PRO A 243 47.86 2.49 12.29
CA PRO A 243 49.20 2.79 12.77
C PRO A 243 49.41 2.32 14.22
N ARG A 244 50.61 1.82 14.53
CA ARG A 244 50.96 1.32 15.88
C ARG A 244 50.70 2.42 16.92
N ASN A 245 50.00 2.06 18.00
CA ASN A 245 49.64 2.90 19.17
C ASN A 245 48.37 3.77 19.07
N MET A 246 47.48 3.50 18.11
CA MET A 246 46.18 4.18 18.04
C MET A 246 45.09 3.39 18.80
N TYR A 247 44.28 4.10 19.58
CA TYR A 247 43.19 3.53 20.37
C TYR A 247 41.83 4.05 19.87
N SER A 248 40.82 3.18 19.80
CA SER A 248 39.43 3.54 19.59
C SER A 248 38.71 3.75 20.93
N ARG A 249 37.79 4.71 20.94
CA ARG A 249 36.94 5.07 22.09
C ARG A 249 35.65 4.25 22.05
N TYR A 250 35.27 3.62 23.16
CA TYR A 250 33.97 2.96 23.30
C TYR A 250 33.43 3.13 24.72
N ILE A 251 32.12 3.02 24.87
CA ILE A 251 31.43 3.08 26.16
C ILE A 251 30.94 1.66 26.46
N GLU A 252 31.40 1.11 27.58
CA GLU A 252 30.85 -0.11 28.15
C GLU A 252 29.55 0.23 28.86
N VAL A 253 28.43 -0.23 28.30
CA VAL A 253 27.10 0.16 28.77
C VAL A 253 26.76 -0.61 30.03
N VAL A 254 26.43 0.11 31.10
CA VAL A 254 25.91 -0.48 32.34
C VAL A 254 24.39 -0.37 32.39
N HIS A 255 23.85 0.76 31.91
CA HIS A 255 22.42 0.99 31.84
C HIS A 255 22.07 1.78 30.58
N ALA A 256 21.04 1.33 29.86
CA ALA A 256 20.46 2.05 28.74
C ALA A 256 18.96 2.23 28.99
N LYS A 257 18.50 3.48 28.90
CA LYS A 257 17.09 3.85 29.05
C LYS A 257 16.61 4.58 27.81
N ASN A 258 15.48 4.17 27.24
CA ASN A 258 14.89 4.88 26.11
C ASN A 258 14.31 6.24 26.57
N LEU A 259 14.66 7.32 25.85
CA LEU A 259 14.20 8.69 26.05
C LEU A 259 12.88 8.94 25.30
N HIS A 260 12.73 8.39 24.10
CA HIS A 260 11.49 8.45 23.32
C HIS A 260 10.63 7.24 23.65
N ILE A 261 10.02 7.37 24.81
CA ILE A 261 9.01 6.45 25.29
C ILE A 261 7.74 6.72 24.47
N ASP A 262 7.14 5.67 23.89
CA ASP A 262 5.84 5.80 23.22
C ASP A 262 4.83 6.44 24.19
N PHE A 263 3.79 7.12 23.67
CA PHE A 263 2.73 7.69 24.52
C PHE A 263 2.17 6.68 25.56
N GLU A 264 2.32 5.38 25.30
CA GLU A 264 1.84 4.26 26.11
C GLU A 264 2.76 3.86 27.27
N GLU A 265 4.04 4.15 27.19
CA GLU A 265 5.04 3.69 28.18
C GLU A 265 5.43 4.82 29.16
N LEU A 266 4.89 6.03 28.98
CA LEU A 266 5.15 7.16 29.85
C LEU A 266 4.55 6.87 31.24
N SER A 267 5.40 6.66 32.25
CA SER A 267 5.00 6.43 33.63
C SER A 267 4.40 7.69 34.24
N ILE A 268 3.16 7.60 34.70
CA ILE A 268 2.43 8.71 35.32
C ILE A 268 2.25 8.35 36.80
N THR A 269 2.68 9.24 37.69
CA THR A 269 2.51 9.03 39.14
C THR A 269 1.03 9.17 39.52
N GLU A 270 0.61 8.56 40.63
CA GLU A 270 -0.79 8.66 41.07
C GLU A 270 -1.22 10.10 41.38
N ASP A 271 -0.29 10.94 41.85
CA ASP A 271 -0.54 12.36 42.10
C ASP A 271 -0.71 13.16 40.80
N GLU A 272 0.07 12.86 39.76
CA GLU A 272 -0.08 13.46 38.43
C GLU A 272 -1.39 13.02 37.76
N ALA A 273 -1.77 11.75 37.91
CA ALA A 273 -3.05 11.24 37.43
C ALA A 273 -4.23 11.93 38.15
N ARG A 274 -4.09 12.24 39.45
CA ARG A 274 -5.09 13.01 40.21
C ARG A 274 -5.23 14.43 39.64
N ALA A 275 -4.11 15.13 39.43
CA ALA A 275 -4.10 16.47 38.83
C ALA A 275 -4.73 16.47 37.42
N ILE A 276 -4.44 15.45 36.60
CA ILE A 276 -5.03 15.29 35.26
C ILE A 276 -6.56 15.13 35.33
N ARG A 277 -7.09 14.34 36.27
CA ARG A 277 -8.54 14.16 36.45
C ARG A 277 -9.23 15.42 36.95
N GLU A 278 -8.59 16.15 37.86
CA GLU A 278 -9.08 17.45 38.33
C GLU A 278 -9.19 18.45 37.18
N LEU A 279 -8.16 18.51 36.32
CA LEU A 279 -8.18 19.34 35.11
C LEU A 279 -9.27 18.92 34.12
N ALA A 280 -9.47 17.62 33.92
CA ALA A 280 -10.49 17.09 33.01
C ALA A 280 -11.92 17.41 33.44
N THR A 281 -12.15 17.67 34.73
CA THR A 281 -13.48 18.01 35.27
C THR A 281 -13.89 19.45 34.91
N ASN A 282 -12.95 20.29 34.47
CA ASN A 282 -13.23 21.67 34.11
C ASN A 282 -14.04 21.75 32.79
N PRO A 283 -15.22 22.40 32.76
CA PRO A 283 -16.04 22.51 31.55
C PRO A 283 -15.35 23.26 30.39
N LYS A 284 -14.32 24.08 30.68
CA LYS A 284 -13.53 24.79 29.68
C LYS A 284 -12.19 24.13 29.34
N ILE A 285 -12.00 22.86 29.70
CA ILE A 285 -10.73 22.13 29.44
C ILE A 285 -10.32 22.16 27.96
N TYR A 286 -11.31 22.09 27.07
CA TYR A 286 -11.07 22.10 25.64
C TYR A 286 -10.42 23.41 25.16
N GLU A 287 -11.00 24.55 25.53
CA GLU A 287 -10.47 25.87 25.20
C GLU A 287 -9.10 26.10 25.83
N LYS A 288 -8.90 25.64 27.07
CA LYS A 288 -7.60 25.72 27.75
C LYS A 288 -6.51 24.94 27.00
N ILE A 289 -6.78 23.72 26.57
CA ILE A 289 -5.83 22.90 25.82
C ILE A 289 -5.54 23.54 24.45
N VAL A 290 -6.56 23.99 23.72
CA VAL A 290 -6.40 24.65 22.42
C VAL A 290 -5.55 25.92 22.52
N ASN A 291 -5.79 26.75 23.54
CA ASN A 291 -5.02 27.97 23.78
C ASN A 291 -3.60 27.70 24.26
N SER A 292 -3.37 26.54 24.90
CA SER A 292 -2.04 26.11 25.34
C SER A 292 -1.17 25.60 24.17
N ILE A 293 -1.76 25.22 23.04
CA ILE A 293 -1.01 24.84 21.83
C ILE A 293 -0.57 26.10 21.07
N ALA A 294 0.74 26.24 20.88
CA ALA A 294 1.38 27.34 20.15
C ALA A 294 0.86 28.73 20.62
N PRO A 295 1.12 29.12 21.89
CA PRO A 295 0.63 30.39 22.44
C PRO A 295 1.24 31.62 21.73
N MET A 296 2.38 31.44 21.06
CA MET A 296 3.04 32.47 20.27
C MET A 296 2.28 32.82 18.99
N ILE A 297 1.44 31.92 18.48
CA ILE A 297 0.70 32.13 17.24
C ILE A 297 -0.68 32.69 17.59
N TYR A 298 -0.97 33.90 17.11
CA TYR A 298 -2.27 34.54 17.26
C TYR A 298 -3.30 33.95 16.28
N GLY A 299 -4.55 33.75 16.73
CA GLY A 299 -5.63 33.24 15.90
C GLY A 299 -5.52 31.74 15.53
N HIS A 300 -6.11 31.39 14.38
CA HIS A 300 -6.19 30.03 13.81
C HIS A 300 -6.71 28.97 14.81
N THR A 301 -7.79 29.28 15.51
CA THR A 301 -8.39 28.41 16.53
C THR A 301 -8.75 27.03 15.98
N GLU A 302 -9.25 26.95 14.75
CA GLU A 302 -9.65 25.69 14.09
C GLU A 302 -8.44 24.81 13.75
N VAL A 303 -7.31 25.43 13.37
CA VAL A 303 -6.07 24.70 13.07
C VAL A 303 -5.47 24.16 14.37
N LYS A 304 -5.44 24.98 15.43
CA LYS A 304 -5.01 24.53 16.77
C LYS A 304 -5.90 23.39 17.27
N GLU A 305 -7.21 23.52 17.12
CA GLU A 305 -8.20 22.51 17.47
C GLU A 305 -7.94 21.17 16.77
N ALA A 306 -7.68 21.19 15.47
CA ALA A 306 -7.36 19.99 14.71
C ALA A 306 -6.04 19.33 15.15
N ILE A 307 -5.01 20.14 15.44
CA ILE A 307 -3.73 19.65 15.97
C ILE A 307 -3.92 19.00 17.35
N VAL A 308 -4.75 19.58 18.22
CA VAL A 308 -5.11 18.94 19.50
C VAL A 308 -5.72 17.56 19.22
N LEU A 309 -6.74 17.47 18.36
CA LEU A 309 -7.39 16.19 18.05
C LEU A 309 -6.39 15.16 17.48
N GLN A 310 -5.42 15.59 16.67
CA GLN A 310 -4.36 14.73 16.16
C GLN A 310 -3.43 14.18 17.27
N LEU A 311 -3.07 15.00 18.26
CA LEU A 311 -2.22 14.59 19.39
C LEU A 311 -2.89 13.50 20.24
N PHE A 312 -4.20 13.62 20.49
CA PHE A 312 -4.97 12.62 21.25
C PHE A 312 -5.30 11.36 20.41
N GLY A 313 -5.50 11.52 19.10
CA GLY A 313 -5.69 10.43 18.13
C GLY A 313 -6.94 9.57 18.35
N GLY A 314 -7.29 8.74 17.36
CA GLY A 314 -8.42 7.81 17.45
C GLY A 314 -8.20 6.63 18.39
N THR A 315 -9.22 5.82 18.63
CA THR A 315 -9.12 4.65 19.54
C THR A 315 -8.35 3.51 18.87
N LYS A 316 -7.34 2.98 19.58
CA LYS A 316 -6.51 1.89 19.09
C LYS A 316 -7.26 0.55 19.09
N GLU A 317 -6.75 -0.41 18.31
CA GLU A 317 -7.17 -1.83 18.28
C GLU A 317 -8.60 -2.13 17.82
N LYS A 318 -9.31 -1.15 17.23
CA LYS A 318 -10.62 -1.41 16.63
C LYS A 318 -10.48 -2.32 15.41
N LYS A 319 -11.13 -3.47 15.49
CA LYS A 319 -11.27 -4.42 14.39
C LYS A 319 -12.68 -4.28 13.81
N PHE A 320 -12.79 -4.00 12.53
CA PHE A 320 -14.04 -4.16 11.81
C PHE A 320 -13.95 -5.48 11.03
N MET A 321 -14.66 -6.51 11.49
CA MET A 321 -14.69 -7.82 10.84
C MET A 321 -13.29 -8.32 10.43
N ASP A 322 -12.35 -8.31 11.39
CA ASP A 322 -10.93 -8.70 11.29
C ASP A 322 -9.94 -7.72 10.59
N ALA A 323 -10.41 -6.66 9.92
CA ALA A 323 -9.52 -5.59 9.46
C ALA A 323 -9.21 -4.60 10.59
N LYS A 324 -7.92 -4.32 10.84
CA LYS A 324 -7.51 -3.25 11.78
C LYS A 324 -7.82 -1.89 11.14
N LEU A 325 -8.73 -1.16 11.76
CA LEU A 325 -9.01 0.22 11.35
C LEU A 325 -7.83 1.12 11.72
N ARG A 326 -7.55 2.10 10.87
CA ARG A 326 -6.57 3.15 11.14
C ARG A 326 -7.10 4.09 12.23
N ASP A 327 -6.26 4.36 13.20
CA ASP A 327 -6.50 5.20 14.38
C ASP A 327 -5.88 6.60 14.25
N ASP A 328 -4.83 6.74 13.45
CA ASP A 328 -4.11 8.00 13.27
C ASP A 328 -4.86 9.00 12.36
N ILE A 329 -4.84 10.27 12.74
CA ILE A 329 -5.43 11.40 12.00
C ILE A 329 -4.32 12.08 11.18
N HIS A 330 -4.58 12.36 9.90
CA HIS A 330 -3.64 13.08 9.04
C HIS A 330 -4.16 14.47 8.70
N ILE A 331 -3.28 15.46 8.84
CA ILE A 331 -3.61 16.87 8.61
C ILE A 331 -2.63 17.45 7.59
N LEU A 332 -3.16 18.21 6.63
CA LEU A 332 -2.39 18.95 5.65
C LEU A 332 -2.69 20.45 5.77
N LEU A 333 -1.68 21.27 5.99
CA LEU A 333 -1.75 22.73 6.05
C LEU A 333 -1.24 23.31 4.72
N ILE A 334 -2.10 23.95 3.95
CA ILE A 334 -1.71 24.59 2.69
C ILE A 334 -1.91 26.08 2.85
N GLY A 335 -0.86 26.88 2.68
CA GLY A 335 -0.94 28.31 2.99
C GLY A 335 0.02 29.19 2.24
N ASP A 336 -0.20 30.50 2.33
CA ASP A 336 0.76 31.48 1.83
C ASP A 336 2.07 31.45 2.65
N PRO A 337 3.21 31.87 2.07
CA PRO A 337 4.46 32.08 2.78
C PRO A 337 4.26 33.11 3.88
N GLY A 338 4.67 32.78 5.10
CA GLY A 338 4.49 33.65 6.28
C GLY A 338 3.29 33.28 7.16
N ALA A 339 2.42 32.35 6.75
CA ALA A 339 1.24 31.90 7.50
C ALA A 339 1.55 31.02 8.74
N ALA A 340 2.72 31.16 9.35
CA ALA A 340 3.19 30.43 10.55
C ALA A 340 3.19 28.87 10.45
N LYS A 341 2.99 28.27 9.26
CA LYS A 341 2.93 26.81 9.04
C LYS A 341 4.13 26.06 9.63
N THR A 342 5.34 26.49 9.31
CA THR A 342 6.59 25.88 9.85
C THR A 342 6.67 26.00 11.37
N ARG A 343 6.18 27.11 11.95
CA ARG A 343 6.14 27.29 13.41
C ARG A 343 5.15 26.33 14.08
N PHE A 344 4.01 26.04 13.45
CA PHE A 344 3.11 24.98 13.93
C PHE A 344 3.79 23.62 13.94
N LEU A 345 4.46 23.24 12.84
CA LEU A 345 5.18 21.97 12.74
C LEU A 345 6.27 21.83 13.83
N GLN A 346 7.10 22.87 13.99
CA GLN A 346 8.16 22.89 15.02
C GLN A 346 7.58 22.74 16.43
N HIS A 347 6.53 23.50 16.74
CA HIS A 347 5.93 23.45 18.07
C HIS A 347 5.27 22.10 18.38
N VAL A 348 4.65 21.46 17.37
CA VAL A 348 4.09 20.11 17.52
C VAL A 348 5.20 19.09 17.70
N SER A 349 6.32 19.25 16.99
CA SER A 349 7.50 18.38 17.16
C SER A 349 8.12 18.51 18.56
N ASP A 350 8.07 19.69 19.19
CA ASP A 350 8.53 19.88 20.56
C ASP A 350 7.56 19.30 21.60
N LEU A 351 6.26 19.33 21.29
CA LEU A 351 5.19 18.89 22.20
C LEU A 351 5.02 17.37 22.18
N ALA A 352 5.08 16.73 21.01
CA ALA A 352 4.91 15.29 20.90
C ALA A 352 6.13 14.54 21.52
N PRO A 353 5.92 13.48 22.32
CA PRO A 353 6.99 12.69 22.92
C PRO A 353 7.79 11.90 21.90
N LYS A 354 7.20 11.59 20.74
CA LYS A 354 7.86 10.91 19.61
C LYS A 354 7.45 11.59 18.31
N SER A 355 8.32 12.46 17.82
CA SER A 355 8.09 13.17 16.57
C SER A 355 9.36 13.38 15.80
N ILE A 356 9.22 13.40 14.48
CA ILE A 356 10.33 13.60 13.56
C ILE A 356 9.95 14.71 12.61
N TYR A 357 10.75 15.77 12.61
CA TYR A 357 10.63 16.88 11.68
C TYR A 357 11.51 16.65 10.45
N VAL A 358 10.94 16.80 9.26
CA VAL A 358 11.67 16.66 8.01
C VAL A 358 11.25 17.71 6.98
N SER A 359 12.20 18.15 6.17
CA SER A 359 11.95 19.11 5.08
C SER A 359 11.86 18.39 3.73
N GLY A 360 10.79 18.64 2.97
CA GLY A 360 10.45 17.94 1.73
C GLY A 360 11.56 17.93 0.67
N LYS A 361 12.38 18.99 0.56
CA LYS A 361 13.54 19.03 -0.36
C LYS A 361 14.68 18.11 0.03
N SER A 362 14.90 17.93 1.32
CA SER A 362 16.02 17.13 1.85
C SER A 362 15.72 15.63 1.89
N VAL A 363 14.49 15.27 1.51
CA VAL A 363 13.89 13.97 1.78
C VAL A 363 13.70 13.22 0.49
N THR A 364 14.42 12.12 0.36
CA THR A 364 14.19 11.12 -0.67
C THR A 364 13.24 10.04 -0.15
N GLY A 365 12.63 9.26 -1.04
CA GLY A 365 11.78 8.12 -0.69
C GLY A 365 12.54 7.07 0.12
N VAL A 366 13.86 7.04 -0.01
CA VAL A 366 14.79 6.26 0.82
C VAL A 366 14.93 6.84 2.23
N GLY A 367 15.03 8.17 2.37
CA GLY A 367 15.05 8.85 3.67
C GLY A 367 13.73 8.81 4.43
N LEU A 368 12.58 8.69 3.75
CA LEU A 368 11.26 8.51 4.39
C LEU A 368 11.05 7.10 4.93
N THR A 369 11.48 6.09 4.18
CA THR A 369 11.14 4.68 4.46
C THR A 369 12.27 3.97 5.19
N ALA A 370 13.29 3.52 4.46
CA ALA A 370 14.50 2.91 4.97
C ALA A 370 15.60 2.99 3.91
N SER A 371 16.85 3.17 4.35
CA SER A 371 18.06 3.06 3.54
C SER A 371 18.86 1.81 3.93
N ALA A 372 19.71 1.35 3.03
CA ALA A 372 20.68 0.29 3.32
C ALA A 372 22.08 0.88 3.24
N GLU A 373 22.86 0.70 4.30
CA GLU A 373 24.24 1.19 4.40
C GLU A 373 25.19 0.02 4.67
N ARG A 374 26.44 0.10 4.22
CA ARG A 374 27.46 -0.87 4.62
C ARG A 374 27.82 -0.64 6.09
N ASP A 375 27.90 -1.73 6.83
CA ASP A 375 28.28 -1.72 8.23
C ASP A 375 29.80 -1.77 8.36
N GLU A 376 30.34 -0.82 9.11
CA GLU A 376 31.77 -0.73 9.43
C GLU A 376 32.08 -1.37 10.79
N LEU A 377 31.05 -1.67 11.60
CA LEU A 377 31.19 -2.29 12.94
C LEU A 377 31.30 -3.82 12.87
N SER A 378 30.72 -4.43 11.84
CA SER A 378 30.81 -5.85 11.52
C SER A 378 31.72 -6.08 10.30
N GLU A 379 32.11 -7.33 10.02
CA GLU A 379 33.01 -7.69 8.91
C GLU A 379 32.36 -7.48 7.52
N GLY A 380 32.01 -6.24 7.17
CA GLY A 380 31.57 -5.83 5.83
C GLY A 380 30.11 -6.18 5.46
N GLY A 381 29.24 -6.40 6.44
CA GLY A 381 27.80 -6.66 6.22
C GLY A 381 27.00 -5.43 5.76
N TRP A 382 25.80 -5.63 5.22
CA TRP A 382 24.85 -4.53 4.95
C TRP A 382 23.89 -4.40 6.14
N THR A 383 23.56 -3.16 6.54
CA THR A 383 22.60 -2.85 7.62
C THR A 383 21.50 -1.92 7.14
N LEU A 384 20.26 -2.18 7.54
CA LEU A 384 19.12 -1.30 7.25
C LEU A 384 19.08 -0.17 8.28
N LYS A 385 19.05 1.07 7.78
CA LYS A 385 18.80 2.26 8.56
C LYS A 385 17.36 2.70 8.34
N ALA A 386 16.61 2.82 9.42
CA ALA A 386 15.21 3.26 9.39
C ALA A 386 15.12 4.72 8.93
N GLY A 387 14.16 5.00 8.04
CA GLY A 387 13.81 6.35 7.60
C GLY A 387 12.79 7.02 8.53
N ALA A 388 12.48 8.28 8.24
CA ALA A 388 11.68 9.13 9.12
C ALA A 388 10.30 8.55 9.51
N LEU A 389 9.57 7.92 8.58
CA LEU A 389 8.25 7.34 8.87
C LEU A 389 8.34 6.13 9.81
N VAL A 390 9.43 5.38 9.71
CA VAL A 390 9.64 4.17 10.52
C VAL A 390 10.10 4.55 11.92
N LEU A 391 11.03 5.50 12.01
CA LEU A 391 11.56 6.02 13.27
C LEU A 391 10.46 6.65 14.13
N ALA A 392 9.50 7.34 13.50
CA ALA A 392 8.39 7.99 14.19
C ALA A 392 7.22 7.07 14.55
N SER A 393 7.31 5.74 14.34
CA SER A 393 6.20 4.80 14.57
C SER A 393 5.57 4.95 15.96
N GLY A 394 4.24 5.11 16.03
CA GLY A 394 3.48 5.41 17.25
C GLY A 394 3.37 6.91 17.58
N GLY A 395 4.01 7.77 16.80
CA GLY A 395 4.13 9.22 17.00
C GLY A 395 3.63 10.07 15.83
N ILE A 396 4.20 11.26 15.68
CA ILE A 396 3.84 12.24 14.63
C ILE A 396 5.02 12.54 13.72
N VAL A 397 4.82 12.52 12.40
CA VAL A 397 5.81 13.00 11.43
C VAL A 397 5.39 14.36 10.91
N CYS A 398 6.25 15.35 11.12
CA CYS A 398 6.07 16.71 10.65
C CYS A 398 6.86 16.91 9.36
N ILE A 399 6.15 17.16 8.25
CA ILE A 399 6.76 17.35 6.93
C ILE A 399 6.54 18.78 6.47
N ASP A 400 7.61 19.57 6.34
CA ASP A 400 7.54 20.91 5.74
C ASP A 400 7.84 20.86 4.24
N GLU A 401 7.39 21.85 3.47
CA GLU A 401 7.54 21.92 2.01
C GLU A 401 7.10 20.62 1.28
N PHE A 402 5.95 20.06 1.67
CA PHE A 402 5.41 18.82 1.10
C PHE A 402 5.20 18.90 -0.43
N ASP A 403 4.95 20.10 -0.97
CA ASP A 403 4.84 20.36 -2.41
C ASP A 403 6.16 20.12 -3.17
N LYS A 404 7.31 20.16 -2.49
CA LYS A 404 8.65 20.03 -3.10
C LYS A 404 9.17 18.59 -3.17
N ILE A 405 8.40 17.62 -2.69
CA ILE A 405 8.75 16.20 -2.77
C ILE A 405 8.49 15.71 -4.20
N GLU A 406 9.46 15.03 -4.81
CA GLU A 406 9.33 14.42 -6.13
C GLU A 406 8.22 13.36 -6.17
N ASP A 407 7.54 13.21 -7.31
CA ASP A 407 6.43 12.28 -7.46
C ASP A 407 6.83 10.79 -7.28
N THR A 408 8.09 10.45 -7.60
CA THR A 408 8.70 9.12 -7.34
C THR A 408 8.78 8.81 -5.85
N ASP A 409 9.21 9.78 -5.05
CA ASP A 409 9.36 9.67 -3.61
C ASP A 409 8.01 9.70 -2.87
N ARG A 410 7.03 10.39 -3.46
CA ARG A 410 5.64 10.43 -3.02
C ARG A 410 4.96 9.06 -3.12
N ALA A 411 5.36 8.21 -4.08
CA ALA A 411 4.92 6.82 -4.20
C ALA A 411 5.26 5.96 -2.97
N ALA A 412 6.41 6.19 -2.34
CA ALA A 412 6.82 5.48 -1.13
C ALA A 412 5.90 5.80 0.07
N MET A 413 5.32 7.00 0.11
CA MET A 413 4.31 7.37 1.11
C MET A 413 2.98 6.66 0.86
N HIS A 414 2.61 6.43 -0.40
CA HIS A 414 1.39 5.67 -0.72
C HIS A 414 1.41 4.26 -0.11
N GLU A 415 2.60 3.64 -0.04
CA GLU A 415 2.83 2.29 0.46
C GLU A 415 2.74 2.19 1.99
N ALA A 416 3.37 3.12 2.72
CA ALA A 416 3.30 3.19 4.18
C ALA A 416 1.86 3.37 4.70
N MET A 417 0.97 3.83 3.83
CA MET A 417 -0.44 4.07 4.14
C MET A 417 -1.38 2.87 3.85
N GLU A 418 -0.96 1.69 3.29
CA GLU A 418 -1.94 0.71 2.70
C GLU A 418 -1.67 -0.86 2.56
N SER A 419 -0.63 -1.55 3.07
CA SER A 419 -0.17 -2.95 2.66
C SER A 419 -1.04 -4.26 2.84
N GLN A 420 -0.92 -5.33 1.97
CA GLN A 420 -1.63 -6.69 1.94
C GLN A 420 -0.80 -7.95 1.34
N SER A 421 -1.29 -9.25 1.23
CA SER A 421 -0.56 -10.51 0.72
C SER A 421 -1.42 -11.79 0.26
N TYR A 422 -0.90 -12.88 -0.41
CA TYR A 422 -1.62 -14.13 -0.93
C TYR A 422 -1.17 -15.52 -0.35
N HIS A 423 -1.94 -16.62 -0.55
CA HIS A 423 -1.75 -18.03 -0.10
C HIS A 423 -0.81 -18.93 -0.96
N HIS A 424 -0.29 -20.05 -0.39
CA HIS A 424 0.71 -20.94 -1.02
C HIS A 424 0.22 -21.88 -2.13
N SER A 425 -1.03 -22.34 -2.02
CA SER A 425 -1.62 -23.30 -2.95
C SER A 425 -2.03 -22.68 -4.28
N THR A 426 -1.97 -21.36 -4.41
CA THR A 426 -2.36 -20.62 -5.61
C THR A 426 -1.38 -20.93 -6.74
N LYS A 427 -1.88 -21.32 -7.91
CA LYS A 427 -1.03 -21.69 -9.05
C LYS A 427 -0.75 -20.48 -9.94
N LEU A 428 0.51 -20.16 -10.16
CA LEU A 428 0.93 -19.15 -11.13
C LEU A 428 0.95 -19.75 -12.54
N MET A 429 0.42 -19.02 -13.53
CA MET A 429 0.50 -19.42 -14.94
C MET A 429 1.74 -18.81 -15.59
N LEU A 430 2.63 -19.66 -16.10
CA LEU A 430 3.81 -19.24 -16.85
C LEU A 430 3.44 -18.98 -18.33
N SER A 431 4.28 -18.23 -19.05
CA SER A 431 4.05 -17.93 -20.48
C SER A 431 4.06 -19.17 -21.38
N ASP A 432 4.76 -20.23 -20.98
CA ASP A 432 4.73 -21.55 -21.64
C ASP A 432 3.44 -22.35 -21.34
N GLY A 433 2.48 -21.77 -20.62
CA GLY A 433 1.19 -22.40 -20.31
C GLY A 433 1.23 -23.41 -19.16
N ARG A 434 2.39 -23.62 -18.51
CA ARG A 434 2.50 -24.47 -17.31
C ARG A 434 1.93 -23.74 -16.11
N GLU A 435 1.10 -24.45 -15.33
CA GLU A 435 0.62 -23.99 -14.02
C GLU A 435 1.55 -24.57 -12.94
N MET A 436 2.26 -23.73 -12.18
CA MET A 436 3.06 -24.16 -11.04
C MET A 436 2.49 -23.59 -9.73
N PRO A 437 2.38 -24.38 -8.65
CA PRO A 437 2.05 -23.85 -7.33
C PRO A 437 3.04 -22.75 -6.94
N MET A 438 2.53 -21.60 -6.47
CA MET A 438 3.38 -20.50 -6.04
C MET A 438 4.34 -20.95 -4.95
N GLY A 439 3.87 -21.72 -3.97
CA GLY A 439 4.75 -22.27 -2.92
C GLY A 439 5.97 -23.01 -3.48
N GLU A 440 5.77 -24.00 -4.35
CA GLU A 440 6.86 -24.78 -4.97
C GLU A 440 7.75 -23.94 -5.89
N LEU A 441 7.17 -23.00 -6.64
CA LEU A 441 7.93 -22.10 -7.50
C LEU A 441 8.81 -21.19 -6.65
N VAL A 442 8.24 -20.52 -5.66
CA VAL A 442 8.99 -19.62 -4.77
C VAL A 442 10.04 -20.40 -4.00
N GLU A 443 9.71 -21.57 -3.43
CA GLU A 443 10.65 -22.40 -2.67
C GLU A 443 11.78 -22.93 -3.54
N SER A 444 11.50 -23.44 -4.75
CA SER A 444 12.55 -23.95 -5.64
C SER A 444 13.52 -22.87 -6.12
N TYR A 445 13.03 -21.66 -6.41
CA TYR A 445 13.88 -20.53 -6.79
C TYR A 445 14.63 -19.96 -5.58
N MET A 446 14.00 -19.94 -4.40
CA MET A 446 14.69 -19.60 -3.16
C MET A 446 15.79 -20.63 -2.85
N GLU A 447 15.54 -21.93 -2.97
CA GLU A 447 16.55 -22.98 -2.73
C GLU A 447 17.72 -22.94 -3.71
N LYS A 448 17.46 -22.64 -5.00
CA LYS A 448 18.51 -22.48 -6.02
C LYS A 448 19.34 -21.22 -5.83
N HIS A 449 18.76 -20.18 -5.24
CA HIS A 449 19.39 -18.89 -5.03
C HIS A 449 19.47 -18.52 -3.56
N LYS A 450 19.83 -19.49 -2.69
CA LYS A 450 19.98 -19.29 -1.24
C LYS A 450 20.87 -18.10 -0.90
N ASP A 451 21.93 -17.89 -1.69
CA ASP A 451 22.91 -16.82 -1.52
C ASP A 451 22.36 -15.41 -1.84
N ARG A 452 21.17 -15.34 -2.47
CA ARG A 452 20.51 -14.09 -2.90
C ARG A 452 19.11 -13.91 -2.29
N ILE A 453 18.68 -14.83 -1.42
CA ILE A 453 17.42 -14.68 -0.69
C ILE A 453 17.59 -13.54 0.30
N ILE A 454 16.64 -12.61 0.22
CA ILE A 454 16.54 -11.52 1.16
C ILE A 454 15.63 -11.96 2.32
N GLN A 455 16.22 -12.17 3.49
CA GLN A 455 15.49 -12.58 4.69
C GLN A 455 15.00 -11.37 5.50
N GLY A 456 13.71 -11.37 5.83
CA GLY A 456 13.04 -10.33 6.62
C GLY A 456 12.27 -10.87 7.81
N LYS A 457 11.86 -9.98 8.74
CA LYS A 457 11.30 -10.34 10.05
C LYS A 457 10.10 -11.30 10.00
N ASN A 458 9.23 -11.16 8.99
CA ASN A 458 8.06 -12.02 8.73
C ASN A 458 7.93 -12.37 7.24
N CYS A 459 9.03 -12.31 6.48
CA CYS A 459 8.99 -12.54 5.04
C CYS A 459 10.34 -12.92 4.44
N LEU A 460 10.35 -13.72 3.38
CA LEU A 460 11.53 -14.02 2.55
C LEU A 460 11.26 -13.47 1.15
N ILE A 461 12.20 -12.78 0.52
CA ILE A 461 11.99 -12.17 -0.81
C ILE A 461 13.18 -12.48 -1.71
N LEU A 462 12.90 -12.73 -2.99
CA LEU A 462 13.88 -12.90 -4.05
C LEU A 462 13.54 -11.88 -5.15
N ARG A 463 14.56 -11.17 -5.66
CA ARG A 463 14.43 -10.19 -6.77
C ARG A 463 15.34 -10.51 -7.94
N GLU A 464 16.57 -10.93 -7.64
CA GLU A 464 17.59 -11.26 -8.63
C GLU A 464 17.61 -12.77 -8.92
N GLY A 465 17.77 -13.15 -10.20
CA GLY A 465 17.70 -14.55 -10.64
C GLY A 465 16.31 -15.03 -11.09
N ILE A 466 15.32 -14.12 -11.11
CA ILE A 466 13.92 -14.40 -11.50
C ILE A 466 13.65 -14.09 -12.99
N GLU A 467 14.64 -13.61 -13.73
CA GLU A 467 14.52 -13.24 -15.15
C GLU A 467 14.04 -14.38 -16.06
N ASN A 468 14.29 -15.62 -15.66
CA ASN A 468 13.83 -16.83 -16.36
C ASN A 468 12.34 -17.12 -16.15
N ILE A 469 11.70 -16.51 -15.14
CA ILE A 469 10.28 -16.65 -14.90
C ILE A 469 9.55 -15.64 -15.77
N ARG A 470 8.73 -16.17 -16.67
CA ARG A 470 7.89 -15.38 -17.55
C ARG A 470 6.42 -15.65 -17.23
N VAL A 471 5.68 -14.58 -16.95
CA VAL A 471 4.28 -14.63 -16.52
C VAL A 471 3.43 -13.80 -17.48
N LEU A 472 2.17 -14.19 -17.63
CA LEU A 472 1.19 -13.43 -18.40
C LEU A 472 0.54 -12.34 -17.53
N THR A 473 0.61 -11.10 -18.01
CA THR A 473 -0.01 -9.90 -17.43
C THR A 473 -1.02 -9.29 -18.39
N THR A 474 -1.85 -8.36 -17.93
CA THR A 474 -2.83 -7.68 -18.79
C THR A 474 -3.06 -6.23 -18.39
N ASP A 475 -3.18 -5.37 -19.40
CA ASP A 475 -3.67 -3.98 -19.28
C ASP A 475 -5.18 -3.87 -19.48
N PHE A 476 -5.89 -5.01 -19.45
CA PHE A 476 -7.30 -5.17 -19.82
C PHE A 476 -7.60 -4.98 -21.31
N GLU A 477 -6.69 -4.37 -22.07
CA GLU A 477 -6.74 -4.28 -23.53
C GLU A 477 -6.06 -5.48 -24.18
N ASN A 478 -4.78 -5.70 -23.88
CA ASN A 478 -3.98 -6.82 -24.39
C ASN A 478 -3.42 -7.67 -23.25
N ILE A 479 -3.17 -8.95 -23.53
CA ILE A 479 -2.42 -9.85 -22.64
C ILE A 479 -0.97 -9.89 -23.13
N THR A 480 -0.03 -9.52 -22.26
CA THR A 480 1.41 -9.44 -22.57
C THR A 480 2.23 -10.30 -21.63
N GLU A 481 3.46 -10.63 -22.02
CA GLU A 481 4.40 -11.40 -21.22
C GLU A 481 5.34 -10.44 -20.49
N THR A 482 5.51 -10.64 -19.18
CA THR A 482 6.45 -9.87 -18.35
C THR A 482 7.18 -10.78 -17.37
N CYS A 483 8.36 -10.34 -16.94
CA CYS A 483 9.06 -10.97 -15.83
C CYS A 483 8.52 -10.41 -14.51
N PRO A 484 8.28 -11.26 -13.49
CA PRO A 484 8.06 -10.76 -12.15
C PRO A 484 9.24 -9.93 -11.68
N THR A 485 8.96 -8.78 -11.08
CA THR A 485 9.99 -7.93 -10.47
C THR A 485 10.44 -8.47 -9.12
N GLN A 486 9.56 -9.22 -8.44
CA GLN A 486 9.81 -9.72 -7.10
C GLN A 486 8.96 -10.97 -6.80
N ILE A 487 9.52 -11.90 -6.03
CA ILE A 487 8.81 -13.04 -5.46
C ILE A 487 9.04 -13.05 -3.95
N SER A 488 8.01 -13.31 -3.16
CA SER A 488 8.09 -13.27 -1.70
C SER A 488 7.25 -14.31 -0.98
N LYS A 489 7.60 -14.56 0.28
CA LYS A 489 6.95 -15.43 1.26
C LYS A 489 6.64 -14.59 2.49
N HIS A 490 5.49 -14.77 3.13
CA HIS A 490 4.96 -13.99 4.26
C HIS A 490 4.34 -14.93 5.31
N THR A 491 4.23 -14.50 6.56
CA THR A 491 3.56 -15.30 7.60
C THR A 491 2.06 -15.47 7.31
N ALA A 492 1.56 -16.69 7.49
CA ALA A 492 0.17 -17.04 7.19
C ALA A 492 -0.86 -16.44 8.17
N PRO A 493 -2.07 -16.04 7.70
CA PRO A 493 -3.19 -15.65 8.55
C PRO A 493 -3.92 -16.86 9.18
N GLU A 494 -4.82 -16.61 10.14
CA GLU A 494 -5.59 -17.66 10.85
C GLU A 494 -6.64 -18.36 9.97
N HIS A 495 -7.14 -17.70 8.92
CA HIS A 495 -8.12 -18.28 7.99
C HIS A 495 -7.94 -17.75 6.56
N TYR A 496 -8.43 -18.52 5.60
CA TYR A 496 -8.42 -18.24 4.16
C TYR A 496 -9.83 -18.15 3.58
N ILE A 497 -9.93 -17.56 2.39
CA ILE A 497 -11.15 -17.50 1.62
C ILE A 497 -10.97 -18.32 0.34
N LYS A 498 -11.84 -19.32 0.18
CA LYS A 498 -11.93 -20.15 -1.01
C LYS A 498 -13.06 -19.66 -1.92
N VAL A 499 -12.69 -19.14 -3.08
CA VAL A 499 -13.59 -18.62 -4.11
C VAL A 499 -13.73 -19.65 -5.23
N ARG A 500 -14.94 -20.17 -5.45
CA ARG A 500 -15.25 -21.09 -6.56
C ARG A 500 -15.96 -20.33 -7.67
N LEU A 501 -15.40 -20.37 -8.88
CA LEU A 501 -15.92 -19.69 -10.06
C LEU A 501 -16.96 -20.54 -10.81
N GLN A 502 -17.77 -19.91 -11.65
CA GLN A 502 -18.72 -20.59 -12.54
C GLN A 502 -18.04 -21.58 -13.49
N THR A 503 -16.78 -21.32 -13.88
CA THR A 503 -15.97 -22.20 -14.73
C THR A 503 -15.56 -23.51 -14.04
N GLY A 504 -15.75 -23.62 -12.71
CA GLY A 504 -15.34 -24.78 -11.91
C GLY A 504 -13.97 -24.64 -11.24
N ARG A 505 -13.23 -23.54 -11.52
CA ARG A 505 -11.95 -23.19 -10.89
C ARG A 505 -12.15 -22.74 -9.44
N GLU A 506 -11.15 -22.97 -8.59
CA GLU A 506 -11.21 -22.73 -7.14
C GLU A 506 -9.94 -22.01 -6.69
N LEU A 507 -10.06 -20.75 -6.29
CA LEU A 507 -8.95 -19.95 -5.79
C LEU A 507 -8.99 -19.90 -4.26
N ILE A 508 -7.84 -20.06 -3.61
CA ILE A 508 -7.70 -19.92 -2.16
C ILE A 508 -6.80 -18.72 -1.91
N VAL A 509 -7.30 -17.71 -1.21
CA VAL A 509 -6.59 -16.46 -0.98
C VAL A 509 -6.75 -16.00 0.47
N THR A 510 -5.96 -15.00 0.87
CA THR A 510 -6.15 -14.34 2.16
C THR A 510 -7.43 -13.48 2.14
N PRO A 511 -8.03 -13.18 3.30
CA PRO A 511 -9.26 -12.38 3.36
C PRO A 511 -9.17 -11.00 2.72
N GLU A 512 -7.99 -10.39 2.80
CA GLU A 512 -7.72 -9.02 2.34
C GLU A 512 -7.34 -8.94 0.85
N HIS A 513 -7.19 -10.08 0.16
CA HIS A 513 -6.71 -10.10 -1.21
C HIS A 513 -7.67 -9.41 -2.22
N PRO A 514 -7.21 -8.44 -3.03
CA PRO A 514 -8.05 -7.75 -4.01
C PRO A 514 -8.32 -8.56 -5.29
N PHE A 515 -9.59 -8.76 -5.61
CA PHE A 515 -10.08 -9.28 -6.88
C PHE A 515 -10.51 -8.15 -7.82
N TRP A 516 -10.28 -8.32 -9.12
CA TRP A 516 -10.84 -7.46 -10.16
C TRP A 516 -12.32 -7.81 -10.40
N VAL A 517 -13.22 -6.85 -10.17
CA VAL A 517 -14.67 -7.00 -10.31
C VAL A 517 -15.23 -5.91 -11.23
N ILE A 518 -16.26 -6.25 -12.00
CA ILE A 518 -16.99 -5.27 -12.83
C ILE A 518 -18.22 -4.75 -12.06
N GLU A 519 -18.21 -3.46 -11.73
CA GLU A 519 -19.36 -2.74 -11.16
C GLU A 519 -19.66 -1.50 -12.01
N HIS A 520 -20.93 -1.31 -12.40
CA HIS A 520 -21.41 -0.15 -13.18
C HIS A 520 -20.66 0.15 -14.51
N GLY A 521 -20.09 -0.88 -15.15
CA GLY A 521 -19.34 -0.70 -16.40
C GLY A 521 -17.89 -0.22 -16.22
N GLU A 522 -17.37 -0.31 -14.99
CA GLU A 522 -15.96 -0.07 -14.69
C GLU A 522 -15.33 -1.31 -14.03
N ILE A 523 -14.02 -1.49 -14.26
CA ILE A 523 -13.20 -2.53 -13.60
C ILE A 523 -12.66 -1.92 -12.30
N ILE A 524 -13.08 -2.46 -11.17
CA ILE A 524 -12.66 -2.02 -9.83
C ILE A 524 -12.03 -3.18 -9.04
N THR A 525 -11.35 -2.86 -7.95
CA THR A 525 -10.82 -3.87 -7.02
C THR A 525 -11.73 -4.03 -5.81
N LYS A 526 -11.94 -5.29 -5.38
CA LYS A 526 -12.75 -5.65 -4.21
C LYS A 526 -12.07 -6.76 -3.43
N GLU A 527 -11.94 -6.61 -2.11
CA GLU A 527 -11.32 -7.62 -1.26
C GLU A 527 -12.10 -8.95 -1.28
N ALA A 528 -11.38 -10.07 -1.14
CA ALA A 528 -11.93 -11.41 -1.14
C ALA A 528 -13.05 -11.59 -0.09
N GLN A 529 -12.92 -10.95 1.08
CA GLN A 529 -13.94 -10.98 2.13
C GLN A 529 -15.20 -10.17 1.83
N LYS A 530 -15.11 -9.20 0.93
CA LYS A 530 -16.23 -8.34 0.50
C LYS A 530 -16.95 -8.90 -0.73
N LEU A 531 -16.42 -9.93 -1.36
CA LEU A 531 -17.02 -10.57 -2.53
C LEU A 531 -18.38 -11.20 -2.19
N THR A 532 -19.32 -11.10 -3.14
CA THR A 532 -20.64 -11.74 -3.06
C THR A 532 -20.80 -12.83 -4.12
N GLN A 533 -21.75 -13.76 -3.95
CA GLN A 533 -22.01 -14.88 -4.88
C GLN A 533 -22.60 -14.46 -6.25
N ASP A 534 -22.69 -13.16 -6.51
CA ASP A 534 -23.17 -12.58 -7.77
C ASP A 534 -22.15 -11.62 -8.40
N ASP A 535 -20.99 -11.44 -7.77
CA ASP A 535 -19.91 -10.63 -8.31
C ASP A 535 -19.26 -11.32 -9.51
N TYR A 536 -18.80 -10.49 -10.43
CA TYR A 536 -18.25 -10.90 -11.72
C TYR A 536 -16.77 -10.56 -11.79
N THR A 537 -15.92 -11.59 -11.76
CA THR A 537 -14.46 -11.47 -11.86
C THR A 537 -13.97 -11.58 -13.30
N LEU A 538 -12.73 -11.17 -13.52
CA LEU A 538 -12.09 -11.14 -14.83
C LEU A 538 -11.39 -12.46 -15.20
N MET A 539 -11.53 -12.89 -16.46
CA MET A 539 -10.88 -14.08 -17.04
C MET A 539 -10.38 -13.78 -18.46
N PRO A 540 -9.18 -14.22 -18.89
CA PRO A 540 -8.73 -14.06 -20.27
C PRO A 540 -9.67 -14.74 -21.28
N ARG A 541 -9.91 -14.09 -22.43
CA ARG A 541 -10.74 -14.64 -23.53
C ARG A 541 -10.00 -15.70 -24.32
N LYS A 542 -8.72 -15.45 -24.60
CA LYS A 542 -7.79 -16.34 -25.26
C LYS A 542 -6.46 -16.28 -24.52
N LEU A 543 -5.79 -17.42 -24.36
CA LEU A 543 -4.47 -17.46 -23.74
C LEU A 543 -3.38 -17.46 -24.82
N PRO A 544 -2.53 -16.41 -24.90
CA PRO A 544 -1.36 -16.42 -25.75
C PRO A 544 -0.24 -17.24 -25.08
N ILE A 545 -0.20 -18.53 -25.37
CA ILE A 545 0.85 -19.44 -24.87
C ILE A 545 2.02 -19.42 -25.86
N LYS A 546 3.24 -19.29 -25.35
CA LYS A 546 4.44 -19.36 -26.17
C LYS A 546 4.63 -20.76 -26.74
N ILE A 547 4.78 -20.82 -28.06
CA ILE A 547 4.92 -22.08 -28.77
C ILE A 547 6.38 -22.53 -28.72
N SER A 548 6.61 -23.73 -28.20
CA SER A 548 7.91 -24.42 -28.24
C SER A 548 7.81 -25.65 -29.14
N ASP A 549 8.75 -25.80 -30.07
CA ASP A 549 8.84 -27.04 -30.84
C ASP A 549 9.40 -28.15 -29.95
N THR A 550 8.60 -29.17 -29.67
CA THR A 550 8.94 -30.27 -28.77
C THR A 550 9.79 -31.35 -29.45
N GLY A 551 10.04 -31.24 -30.76
CA GLY A 551 10.79 -32.24 -31.54
C GLY A 551 10.08 -33.60 -31.66
N THR A 552 8.84 -33.69 -31.18
CA THR A 552 8.02 -34.92 -31.19
C THR A 552 7.11 -34.94 -32.42
N PRO A 553 6.99 -36.07 -33.13
CA PRO A 553 6.14 -36.18 -34.31
C PRO A 553 4.69 -35.80 -34.03
N ARG A 554 4.05 -35.14 -35.00
CA ARG A 554 2.62 -34.78 -34.99
C ARG A 554 1.70 -35.94 -34.57
N GLN A 555 1.98 -37.15 -35.05
CA GLN A 555 1.19 -38.34 -34.74
C GLN A 555 1.28 -38.76 -33.27
N PHE A 556 2.34 -38.39 -32.56
CA PHE A 556 2.50 -38.70 -31.14
C PHE A 556 1.45 -37.98 -30.27
N PHE A 557 1.11 -36.73 -30.59
CA PHE A 557 0.04 -35.99 -29.89
C PHE A 557 -1.33 -36.63 -30.07
N LYS A 558 -1.57 -37.18 -31.25
CA LYS A 558 -2.79 -37.91 -31.59
C LYS A 558 -2.87 -39.24 -30.83
N PHE A 559 -1.79 -40.00 -30.82
CA PHE A 559 -1.65 -41.21 -29.98
C PHE A 559 -1.87 -40.89 -28.49
N LEU A 560 -1.25 -39.82 -27.99
CA LEU A 560 -1.34 -39.40 -26.60
C LEU A 560 -2.79 -39.10 -26.19
N GLY A 561 -3.54 -38.41 -27.05
CA GLY A 561 -4.96 -38.11 -26.79
C GLY A 561 -5.80 -39.37 -26.62
N TYR A 562 -5.68 -40.35 -27.53
CA TYR A 562 -6.37 -41.64 -27.43
C TYR A 562 -5.89 -42.48 -26.24
N HIS A 563 -4.59 -42.41 -25.91
CA HIS A 563 -4.02 -43.20 -24.82
C HIS A 563 -4.43 -42.70 -23.44
N ILE A 564 -4.64 -41.38 -23.27
CA ILE A 564 -5.09 -40.79 -22.02
C ILE A 564 -6.55 -41.15 -21.70
N THR A 565 -7.40 -41.26 -22.73
CA THR A 565 -8.83 -41.56 -22.59
C THR A 565 -9.11 -43.07 -22.56
N ASP A 566 -9.09 -43.73 -23.72
CA ASP A 566 -9.50 -45.13 -23.92
C ASP A 566 -8.33 -46.12 -23.84
N GLY A 567 -7.09 -45.61 -23.79
CA GLY A 567 -5.89 -46.44 -23.70
C GLY A 567 -5.68 -47.04 -22.32
N GLY A 568 -5.11 -48.24 -22.27
CA GLY A 568 -4.71 -48.91 -21.04
C GLY A 568 -3.39 -49.65 -21.21
N TYR A 569 -2.96 -50.36 -20.16
CA TYR A 569 -1.82 -51.27 -20.22
C TYR A 569 -2.31 -52.70 -20.32
N GLU A 570 -1.54 -53.53 -21.00
CA GLU A 570 -1.77 -54.96 -21.08
C GLU A 570 -1.03 -55.66 -19.94
N LEU A 571 -1.74 -56.55 -19.25
CA LEU A 571 -1.20 -57.41 -18.20
C LEU A 571 -1.07 -58.83 -18.74
N ASN A 572 0.14 -59.39 -18.65
CA ASN A 572 0.38 -60.80 -18.92
C ASN A 572 0.98 -61.43 -17.67
N ARG A 573 0.26 -62.37 -17.04
CA ARG A 573 0.63 -63.00 -15.76
C ARG A 573 1.01 -62.00 -14.65
N GLY A 574 0.27 -60.88 -14.54
CA GLY A 574 0.50 -59.85 -13.52
C GLY A 574 1.61 -58.85 -13.84
N ILE A 575 2.34 -59.03 -14.94
CA ILE A 575 3.40 -58.11 -15.39
C ILE A 575 2.85 -57.25 -16.53
N LYS A 576 3.03 -55.93 -16.43
CA LYS A 576 2.68 -55.00 -17.52
C LYS A 576 3.61 -55.25 -18.70
N ASN A 577 3.07 -55.70 -19.84
CA ASN A 577 3.88 -56.13 -20.99
C ASN A 577 3.55 -55.42 -22.31
N GLY A 578 2.62 -54.46 -22.29
CA GLY A 578 2.15 -53.80 -23.50
C GLY A 578 1.13 -52.71 -23.24
N ILE A 579 0.56 -52.18 -24.32
CA ILE A 579 -0.49 -51.15 -24.33
C ILE A 579 -1.70 -51.72 -25.06
N ASN A 580 -2.89 -51.31 -24.64
CA ASN A 580 -4.13 -51.63 -25.33
C ASN A 580 -4.98 -50.38 -25.56
N PHE A 581 -5.90 -50.49 -26.53
CA PHE A 581 -6.90 -49.50 -26.85
C PHE A 581 -8.20 -50.22 -27.21
N TYR A 582 -9.33 -49.72 -26.70
CA TYR A 582 -10.63 -50.33 -26.89
C TYR A 582 -11.62 -49.30 -27.41
N ASN A 583 -12.20 -49.51 -28.59
CA ASN A 583 -13.27 -48.64 -29.07
C ASN A 583 -14.26 -49.40 -29.97
N LYS A 584 -15.49 -48.89 -30.08
CA LYS A 584 -16.56 -49.45 -30.91
C LYS A 584 -16.53 -48.92 -32.35
N TYR A 585 -15.92 -47.75 -32.56
CA TYR A 585 -15.87 -47.12 -33.88
C TYR A 585 -14.62 -47.55 -34.63
N GLN A 586 -14.80 -48.21 -35.77
CA GLN A 586 -13.72 -48.70 -36.61
C GLN A 586 -12.81 -47.57 -37.11
N ASP A 587 -13.38 -46.42 -37.49
CA ASP A 587 -12.63 -45.23 -37.92
C ASP A 587 -11.58 -44.79 -36.87
N LEU A 588 -11.92 -44.82 -35.57
CA LEU A 588 -10.99 -44.42 -34.49
C LEU A 588 -9.91 -45.46 -34.24
N VAL A 589 -10.25 -46.74 -34.45
CA VAL A 589 -9.37 -47.88 -34.25
C VAL A 589 -8.32 -47.95 -35.35
N GLU A 590 -8.70 -47.71 -36.60
CA GLU A 590 -7.77 -47.58 -37.73
C GLU A 590 -6.87 -46.35 -37.56
N ASP A 591 -7.44 -45.22 -37.15
CA ASP A 591 -6.72 -43.97 -36.92
C ASP A 591 -5.70 -44.04 -35.77
N TYR A 592 -6.01 -44.79 -34.72
CA TYR A 592 -5.08 -45.13 -33.65
C TYR A 592 -3.99 -46.11 -34.12
N ALA A 593 -4.34 -47.10 -34.95
CA ALA A 593 -3.36 -48.03 -35.50
C ALA A 593 -2.33 -47.34 -36.38
N ASP A 594 -2.77 -46.40 -37.22
CA ASP A 594 -1.91 -45.59 -38.07
C ASP A 594 -0.96 -44.71 -37.25
N ALA A 595 -1.45 -44.13 -36.15
CA ALA A 595 -0.61 -43.35 -35.25
C ALA A 595 0.45 -44.24 -34.59
N VAL A 596 0.09 -45.41 -34.07
CA VAL A 596 1.01 -46.33 -33.40
C VAL A 596 2.03 -46.93 -34.37
N SER A 597 1.59 -47.36 -35.55
CA SER A 597 2.45 -48.00 -36.56
C SER A 597 3.54 -47.05 -37.03
N THR A 598 3.19 -45.78 -37.24
CA THR A 598 4.15 -44.77 -37.70
C THR A 598 5.14 -44.35 -36.61
N ILE A 599 4.72 -44.30 -35.33
CA ILE A 599 5.60 -43.88 -34.22
C ILE A 599 6.54 -45.01 -33.77
N PHE A 600 5.99 -46.21 -33.59
CA PHE A 600 6.70 -47.30 -32.90
C PHE A 600 7.15 -48.42 -33.83
N ASN A 601 6.58 -48.52 -35.05
CA ASN A 601 6.89 -49.57 -36.03
C ASN A 601 6.78 -51.00 -35.45
N VAL A 602 5.72 -51.25 -34.66
CA VAL A 602 5.45 -52.52 -33.96
C VAL A 602 4.18 -53.16 -34.52
N PRO A 603 4.10 -54.51 -34.65
CA PRO A 603 2.87 -55.19 -35.03
C PRO A 603 1.74 -54.96 -34.02
N ILE A 604 0.54 -54.66 -34.53
CA ILE A 604 -0.67 -54.41 -33.75
C ILE A 604 -1.59 -55.62 -33.91
N TYR A 605 -2.02 -56.20 -32.79
CA TYR A 605 -2.99 -57.30 -32.78
C TYR A 605 -4.40 -56.76 -32.53
N SER A 606 -5.29 -56.88 -33.50
CA SER A 606 -6.70 -56.51 -33.36
C SER A 606 -7.55 -57.73 -33.03
N ARG A 607 -8.47 -57.60 -32.06
CA ARG A 607 -9.46 -58.62 -31.72
C ARG A 607 -10.82 -57.97 -31.53
N THR A 608 -11.80 -58.42 -32.31
CA THR A 608 -13.19 -57.97 -32.18
C THR A 608 -13.95 -58.90 -31.25
N ASN A 609 -14.67 -58.33 -30.28
CA ASN A 609 -15.54 -59.12 -29.40
C ASN A 609 -16.92 -59.33 -30.07
N PRO A 610 -17.33 -60.57 -30.38
CA PRO A 610 -18.54 -60.85 -31.16
C PRO A 610 -19.85 -60.40 -30.49
N THR A 611 -19.92 -60.25 -29.17
CA THR A 611 -21.15 -59.85 -28.45
C THR A 611 -21.29 -58.34 -28.21
N SER A 612 -20.18 -57.60 -28.08
CA SER A 612 -20.19 -56.17 -27.74
C SER A 612 -19.83 -55.24 -28.91
N GLY A 613 -19.33 -55.81 -30.01
CA GLY A 613 -18.87 -55.05 -31.19
C GLY A 613 -17.64 -54.18 -30.92
N VAL A 614 -17.02 -54.28 -29.73
CA VAL A 614 -15.82 -53.53 -29.36
C VAL A 614 -14.60 -54.18 -30.02
N ILE A 615 -13.80 -53.36 -30.69
CA ILE A 615 -12.53 -53.78 -31.28
C ILE A 615 -11.43 -53.40 -30.29
N ALA A 616 -10.66 -54.40 -29.86
CA ALA A 616 -9.50 -54.23 -29.00
C ALA A 616 -8.23 -54.28 -29.84
N GLN A 617 -7.40 -53.24 -29.79
CA GLN A 617 -6.04 -53.28 -30.31
C GLN A 617 -5.04 -53.47 -29.17
N ARG A 618 -4.14 -54.43 -29.35
CA ARG A 618 -3.15 -54.84 -28.36
C ARG A 618 -1.76 -54.78 -28.96
N ILE A 619 -0.85 -54.12 -28.25
CA ILE A 619 0.56 -53.97 -28.62
C ILE A 619 1.38 -54.59 -27.50
N THR A 620 1.81 -55.83 -27.69
CA THR A 620 2.59 -56.63 -26.74
C THR A 620 4.09 -56.34 -26.88
N SER A 621 4.50 -55.10 -26.58
CA SER A 621 5.90 -54.68 -26.69
C SER A 621 6.39 -53.98 -25.41
N MET A 622 7.30 -54.64 -24.70
CA MET A 622 7.98 -54.09 -23.53
C MET A 622 8.77 -52.80 -23.82
N PRO A 623 9.51 -52.68 -24.95
CA PRO A 623 10.18 -51.43 -25.31
C PRO A 623 9.24 -50.22 -25.41
N VAL A 624 8.04 -50.40 -25.95
CA VAL A 624 7.06 -49.30 -26.08
C VAL A 624 6.57 -48.85 -24.71
N LEU A 625 6.25 -49.79 -23.83
CA LEU A 625 5.82 -49.49 -22.46
C LEU A 625 6.93 -48.80 -21.65
N LYS A 626 8.18 -49.29 -21.74
CA LYS A 626 9.34 -48.64 -21.10
C LYS A 626 9.53 -47.21 -21.61
N ARG A 627 9.43 -46.99 -22.92
CA ARG A 627 9.54 -45.66 -23.53
C ARG A 627 8.42 -44.71 -23.08
N LEU A 628 7.19 -45.19 -22.87
CA LEU A 628 6.13 -44.35 -22.29
C LEU A 628 6.39 -43.98 -20.83
N ILE A 629 6.92 -44.92 -20.04
CA ILE A 629 7.30 -44.66 -18.64
C ILE A 629 8.44 -43.65 -18.58
N GLU A 630 9.42 -43.73 -19.49
CA GLU A 630 10.51 -42.77 -19.63
C GLU A 630 10.00 -41.37 -20.03
N ILE A 631 9.02 -41.29 -20.91
CA ILE A 631 8.43 -40.01 -21.35
C ILE A 631 7.61 -39.36 -20.23
N TYR A 632 6.67 -40.11 -19.63
CA TYR A 632 5.87 -39.62 -18.52
C TYR A 632 5.23 -40.78 -17.72
N PRO A 633 5.71 -41.08 -16.49
CA PRO A 633 5.24 -42.23 -15.71
C PRO A 633 3.71 -42.31 -15.50
N PRO A 634 2.97 -41.20 -15.28
CA PRO A 634 1.52 -41.23 -15.14
C PRO A 634 0.74 -41.75 -16.36
N LEU A 635 1.34 -41.79 -17.56
CA LEU A 635 0.69 -42.37 -18.75
C LEU A 635 0.50 -43.89 -18.62
N ALA A 636 1.40 -44.57 -17.88
CA ALA A 636 1.32 -46.00 -17.60
C ALA A 636 0.44 -46.35 -16.39
N GLY A 637 -0.16 -45.34 -15.75
CA GLY A 637 -1.07 -45.45 -14.62
C GLY A 637 -2.53 -45.71 -15.01
N ASN A 638 -3.41 -45.73 -14.01
CA ASN A 638 -4.87 -45.84 -14.22
C ASN A 638 -5.48 -44.47 -14.58
N GLY A 639 -6.73 -44.41 -15.04
CA GLY A 639 -7.41 -43.16 -15.45
C GLY A 639 -7.46 -42.04 -14.39
N LYS A 640 -7.27 -42.37 -13.10
CA LYS A 640 -7.15 -41.40 -12.00
C LYS A 640 -5.81 -40.67 -11.95
N GLU A 641 -4.77 -41.27 -12.52
CA GLU A 641 -3.39 -40.76 -12.51
C GLU A 641 -3.04 -40.12 -13.85
N LYS A 642 -3.65 -40.58 -14.96
CA LYS A 642 -3.41 -40.04 -16.30
C LYS A 642 -3.79 -38.57 -16.41
N HIS A 643 -2.88 -37.77 -16.95
CA HIS A 643 -3.08 -36.37 -17.30
C HIS A 643 -2.03 -35.93 -18.34
N ILE A 644 -2.22 -34.75 -18.93
CA ILE A 644 -1.38 -34.28 -20.03
C ILE A 644 -0.03 -33.83 -19.47
N PRO A 645 1.10 -34.33 -20.01
CA PRO A 645 2.42 -33.86 -19.62
C PRO A 645 2.57 -32.34 -19.83
N PRO A 646 3.09 -31.57 -18.85
CA PRO A 646 3.19 -30.11 -18.95
C PRO A 646 4.01 -29.61 -20.14
N GLN A 647 4.92 -30.43 -20.66
CA GLN A 647 5.76 -30.11 -21.83
C GLN A 647 4.95 -30.04 -23.13
N PHE A 648 3.78 -30.71 -23.20
CA PHE A 648 2.93 -30.73 -24.39
C PHE A 648 1.88 -29.61 -24.41
N ILE A 649 1.77 -28.83 -23.34
CA ILE A 649 0.87 -27.66 -23.27
C ILE A 649 1.40 -26.51 -24.15
N SER A 650 2.72 -26.36 -24.28
CA SER A 650 3.40 -25.35 -25.11
C SER A 650 3.61 -25.79 -26.57
N ALA A 651 3.12 -26.95 -26.98
CA ALA A 651 3.28 -27.45 -28.35
C ALA A 651 2.52 -26.58 -29.38
N PRO A 652 2.82 -26.65 -30.70
CA PRO A 652 2.10 -25.91 -31.74
C PRO A 652 0.59 -26.15 -31.74
N ASP A 653 -0.20 -25.13 -32.11
CA ASP A 653 -1.67 -25.18 -32.15
C ASP A 653 -2.19 -26.36 -32.97
N GLU A 654 -1.53 -26.70 -34.08
CA GLU A 654 -1.88 -27.85 -34.93
C GLU A 654 -1.74 -29.19 -34.22
N TYR A 655 -0.78 -29.34 -33.30
CA TYR A 655 -0.50 -30.60 -32.61
C TYR A 655 -1.46 -30.75 -31.43
N VAL A 656 -1.69 -29.66 -30.70
CA VAL A 656 -2.67 -29.60 -29.61
C VAL A 656 -4.09 -29.84 -30.13
N SER A 657 -4.47 -29.27 -31.28
CA SER A 657 -5.80 -29.50 -31.86
C SER A 657 -6.04 -30.97 -32.19
N GLN A 658 -5.02 -31.70 -32.65
CA GLN A 658 -5.11 -33.15 -32.89
C GLN A 658 -5.21 -33.96 -31.59
N MET A 659 -4.45 -33.60 -30.57
CA MET A 659 -4.57 -34.22 -29.26
C MET A 659 -5.97 -34.03 -28.68
N LEU A 660 -6.50 -32.80 -28.73
CA LEU A 660 -7.86 -32.50 -28.29
C LEU A 660 -8.90 -33.26 -29.12
N ARG A 661 -8.75 -33.31 -30.45
CA ARG A 661 -9.63 -34.08 -31.33
C ARG A 661 -9.68 -35.55 -30.88
N ALA A 662 -8.53 -36.18 -30.66
CA ALA A 662 -8.46 -37.57 -30.19
C ALA A 662 -9.11 -37.76 -28.80
N ILE A 663 -8.89 -36.83 -27.86
CA ILE A 663 -9.53 -36.87 -26.53
C ILE A 663 -11.06 -36.82 -26.63
N PHE A 664 -11.60 -35.90 -27.43
CA PHE A 664 -13.04 -35.74 -27.61
C PHE A 664 -13.67 -36.81 -28.52
N ASP A 665 -12.92 -37.44 -29.40
CA ASP A 665 -13.41 -38.56 -30.19
C ASP A 665 -13.52 -39.85 -29.36
N GLY A 666 -12.57 -40.08 -28.43
CA GLY A 666 -12.63 -41.16 -27.45
C GLY A 666 -13.79 -40.99 -26.45
N ASP A 667 -13.59 -40.14 -25.43
CA ASP A 667 -14.53 -39.96 -24.31
C ASP A 667 -15.56 -38.85 -24.51
N GLY A 668 -15.39 -38.02 -25.55
CA GLY A 668 -16.28 -36.88 -25.78
C GLY A 668 -17.63 -37.29 -26.37
N THR A 669 -18.68 -36.65 -25.86
CA THR A 669 -20.06 -36.83 -26.29
C THR A 669 -20.62 -35.53 -26.84
N PHE A 670 -21.41 -35.63 -27.92
CA PHE A 670 -22.24 -34.53 -28.39
C PHE A 670 -23.70 -34.87 -28.07
N SER A 671 -24.25 -34.19 -27.07
CA SER A 671 -25.67 -34.26 -26.71
C SER A 671 -26.36 -32.97 -27.16
N HIS A 672 -27.68 -33.00 -27.38
CA HIS A 672 -28.51 -32.01 -28.11
C HIS A 672 -27.96 -30.57 -28.27
N HIS A 673 -27.40 -29.95 -27.23
CA HIS A 673 -26.92 -28.56 -27.22
C HIS A 673 -25.50 -28.33 -26.64
N HIS A 674 -24.71 -29.38 -26.35
CA HIS A 674 -23.36 -29.21 -25.79
C HIS A 674 -22.41 -30.37 -26.11
N ILE A 675 -21.11 -30.07 -26.14
CA ILE A 675 -20.04 -31.09 -26.18
C ILE A 675 -19.60 -31.35 -24.74
N GLY A 676 -19.68 -32.60 -24.29
CA GLY A 676 -19.31 -33.02 -22.94
C GLY A 676 -18.12 -33.98 -22.95
N LEU A 677 -17.17 -33.78 -22.04
CA LEU A 677 -16.08 -34.71 -21.74
C LEU A 677 -16.20 -35.16 -20.29
N VAL A 678 -16.01 -36.45 -20.02
CA VAL A 678 -16.06 -37.04 -18.68
C VAL A 678 -14.68 -37.58 -18.34
N GLY A 679 -14.20 -37.34 -17.12
CA GLY A 679 -12.94 -37.90 -16.65
C GLY A 679 -12.92 -38.08 -15.13
N GLU A 680 -12.15 -39.05 -14.64
CA GLU A 680 -11.99 -39.31 -13.21
C GLU A 680 -10.98 -38.36 -12.54
N ASN A 681 -10.00 -37.86 -13.31
CA ASN A 681 -8.94 -36.97 -12.82
C ASN A 681 -9.32 -35.48 -12.98
N LYS A 682 -9.38 -34.73 -11.87
CA LYS A 682 -9.66 -33.28 -11.87
C LYS A 682 -8.60 -32.50 -12.66
N THR A 683 -7.31 -32.83 -12.47
CA THR A 683 -6.19 -32.10 -13.09
C THR A 683 -6.21 -32.23 -14.61
N PHE A 684 -6.48 -33.44 -15.12
CA PHE A 684 -6.65 -33.68 -16.55
C PHE A 684 -7.76 -32.81 -17.15
N ILE A 685 -8.94 -32.79 -16.52
CA ILE A 685 -10.07 -32.00 -17.01
C ILE A 685 -9.79 -30.49 -16.97
N LEU A 686 -9.09 -30.00 -15.94
CA LEU A 686 -8.65 -28.60 -15.87
C LEU A 686 -7.60 -28.25 -16.93
N GLN A 687 -6.69 -29.17 -17.27
CA GLN A 687 -5.74 -29.00 -18.38
C GLN A 687 -6.44 -28.95 -19.73
N VAL A 688 -7.44 -29.81 -19.96
CA VAL A 688 -8.26 -29.75 -21.19
C VAL A 688 -9.00 -28.41 -21.26
N GLN A 689 -9.56 -27.92 -20.14
CA GLN A 689 -10.17 -26.59 -20.08
C GLN A 689 -9.18 -25.48 -20.44
N LEU A 690 -7.94 -25.55 -19.96
CA LEU A 690 -6.87 -24.60 -20.29
C LEU A 690 -6.55 -24.61 -21.79
N LEU A 691 -6.38 -25.80 -22.38
CA LEU A 691 -6.09 -25.96 -23.81
C LEU A 691 -7.27 -25.49 -24.69
N LEU A 692 -8.51 -25.68 -24.25
CA LEU A 692 -9.67 -25.11 -24.95
C LEU A 692 -9.64 -23.57 -24.92
N LEU A 693 -9.25 -22.97 -23.78
CA LEU A 693 -9.15 -21.51 -23.63
C LEU A 693 -8.03 -20.92 -24.50
N ARG A 694 -6.97 -21.68 -24.82
CA ARG A 694 -5.95 -21.32 -25.83
C ARG A 694 -6.56 -21.08 -27.21
N PHE A 695 -7.57 -21.85 -27.59
CA PHE A 695 -8.35 -21.64 -28.83
C PHE A 695 -9.51 -20.64 -28.67
N GLY A 696 -9.63 -20.00 -27.50
CA GLY A 696 -10.73 -19.08 -27.18
C GLY A 696 -12.04 -19.79 -26.82
N ILE A 697 -12.04 -21.12 -26.68
CA ILE A 697 -13.24 -21.92 -26.40
C ILE A 697 -13.47 -21.96 -24.89
N ARG A 698 -14.57 -21.36 -24.43
CA ARG A 698 -14.95 -21.41 -23.01
C ARG A 698 -15.65 -22.73 -22.68
N SER A 699 -15.28 -23.30 -21.53
CA SER A 699 -15.89 -24.53 -21.01
C SER A 699 -16.12 -24.44 -19.50
N VAL A 700 -17.12 -25.19 -19.03
CA VAL A 700 -17.52 -25.25 -17.62
C VAL A 700 -17.20 -26.63 -17.08
N VAL A 701 -16.47 -26.67 -15.96
CA VAL A 701 -16.15 -27.90 -15.24
C VAL A 701 -17.01 -28.00 -13.99
N PHE A 702 -17.59 -29.17 -13.75
CA PHE A 702 -18.30 -29.47 -12.50
C PHE A 702 -18.10 -30.93 -12.11
N LYS A 703 -18.23 -31.20 -10.81
CA LYS A 703 -18.12 -32.55 -10.26
C LYS A 703 -19.50 -33.20 -10.23
N ASP A 704 -19.63 -34.37 -10.83
CA ASP A 704 -20.83 -35.21 -10.82
C ASP A 704 -20.49 -36.54 -10.14
N LYS A 705 -20.95 -36.71 -8.89
CA LYS A 705 -20.59 -37.85 -8.02
C LYS A 705 -19.07 -38.04 -7.89
N THR A 706 -18.53 -39.08 -8.54
CA THR A 706 -17.11 -39.48 -8.50
C THR A 706 -16.33 -39.02 -9.73
N VAL A 707 -16.99 -38.44 -10.74
CA VAL A 707 -16.37 -38.02 -12.01
C VAL A 707 -16.47 -36.52 -12.22
N PHE A 708 -15.53 -35.95 -12.97
CA PHE A 708 -15.54 -34.56 -13.39
C PHE A 708 -16.05 -34.47 -14.83
N ARG A 709 -16.96 -33.53 -15.06
CA ARG A 709 -17.53 -33.27 -16.39
C ARG A 709 -17.12 -31.89 -16.87
N LEU A 710 -16.71 -31.80 -18.13
CA LEU A 710 -16.42 -30.58 -18.84
C LEU A 710 -17.44 -30.40 -19.95
N ASN A 711 -18.15 -29.29 -19.94
CA ASN A 711 -19.16 -28.96 -20.95
C ASN A 711 -18.77 -27.71 -21.73
N ILE A 712 -18.81 -27.81 -23.06
CA ILE A 712 -18.71 -26.70 -24.00
C ILE A 712 -20.13 -26.37 -24.47
N THR A 713 -20.59 -25.17 -24.14
CA THR A 713 -21.95 -24.70 -24.43
C THR A 713 -21.91 -23.41 -25.23
N GLY A 714 -22.97 -23.16 -26.01
CA GLY A 714 -23.15 -21.92 -26.76
C GLY A 714 -22.67 -22.02 -28.21
N LYS A 715 -23.45 -21.42 -29.13
CA LYS A 715 -23.24 -21.53 -30.58
C LYS A 715 -21.85 -21.06 -31.03
N GLU A 716 -21.32 -20.01 -30.39
CA GLU A 716 -19.98 -19.46 -30.70
C GLU A 716 -18.86 -20.42 -30.32
N ASN A 717 -18.86 -20.93 -29.08
CA ASN A 717 -17.86 -21.89 -28.61
C ASN A 717 -17.90 -23.20 -29.43
N LEU A 718 -19.11 -23.66 -29.79
CA LEU A 718 -19.30 -24.86 -30.63
C LEU A 718 -18.82 -24.64 -32.07
N GLY A 719 -19.00 -23.43 -32.62
CA GLY A 719 -18.44 -23.04 -33.92
C GLY A 719 -16.92 -23.00 -33.89
N MET A 720 -16.33 -22.33 -32.90
CA MET A 720 -14.87 -22.30 -32.69
C MET A 720 -14.30 -23.72 -32.52
N TYR A 721 -14.99 -24.59 -31.78
CA TYR A 721 -14.60 -25.99 -31.64
C TYR A 721 -14.61 -26.72 -32.99
N ARG A 722 -15.66 -26.55 -33.82
CA ARG A 722 -15.74 -27.16 -35.15
C ARG A 722 -14.57 -26.73 -36.03
N ASP A 723 -14.27 -25.43 -36.04
CA ASP A 723 -13.29 -24.85 -36.95
C ASP A 723 -11.85 -25.14 -36.52
N ALA A 724 -11.56 -25.12 -35.22
CA ALA A 724 -10.21 -25.33 -34.69
C ALA A 724 -9.86 -26.80 -34.39
N ILE A 725 -10.81 -27.59 -33.86
CA ILE A 725 -10.56 -28.96 -33.37
C ILE A 725 -11.31 -29.96 -34.23
N GLY A 726 -12.63 -29.84 -34.33
CA GLY A 726 -13.51 -30.76 -35.06
C GLY A 726 -13.62 -32.15 -34.43
N PHE A 727 -14.38 -33.04 -35.08
CA PHE A 727 -14.45 -34.46 -34.76
C PHE A 727 -13.97 -35.27 -35.96
N LEU A 728 -13.24 -36.36 -35.73
CA LEU A 728 -12.92 -37.35 -36.75
C LEU A 728 -14.16 -38.18 -37.11
N SER A 729 -15.02 -38.47 -36.11
CA SER A 729 -16.26 -39.20 -36.35
C SER A 729 -17.23 -38.42 -37.24
N LYS A 730 -17.50 -38.93 -38.46
CA LYS A 730 -18.45 -38.34 -39.41
C LYS A 730 -19.86 -38.17 -38.82
N LYS A 731 -20.28 -39.07 -37.92
CA LYS A 731 -21.57 -39.00 -37.21
C LYS A 731 -21.61 -37.86 -36.20
N LYS A 732 -20.57 -37.68 -35.36
CA LYS A 732 -20.51 -36.61 -34.35
C LYS A 732 -20.36 -35.24 -35.04
N GLY A 733 -19.45 -35.14 -36.01
CA GLY A 733 -19.23 -33.92 -36.79
C GLY A 733 -20.46 -33.49 -37.61
N GLY A 734 -21.16 -34.44 -38.23
CA GLY A 734 -22.41 -34.17 -38.96
C GLY A 734 -23.50 -33.58 -38.06
N ARG A 735 -23.71 -34.15 -36.86
CA ARG A 735 -24.67 -33.63 -35.87
C ARG A 735 -24.32 -32.24 -35.36
N LEU A 736 -23.04 -31.95 -35.14
CA LEU A 736 -22.57 -30.62 -34.74
C LEU A 736 -22.85 -29.59 -35.84
N THR A 737 -22.54 -29.92 -37.09
CA THR A 737 -22.78 -29.04 -38.25
C THR A 737 -24.27 -28.80 -38.48
N GLU A 738 -25.10 -29.85 -38.41
CA GLU A 738 -26.55 -29.75 -38.51
C GLU A 738 -27.13 -28.85 -37.41
N TYR A 739 -26.63 -28.98 -36.17
CA TYR A 739 -27.06 -28.14 -35.05
C TYR A 739 -26.70 -26.66 -35.25
N LEU A 740 -25.52 -26.34 -35.78
CA LEU A 740 -25.10 -24.96 -36.04
C LEU A 740 -25.93 -24.29 -37.15
N LEU A 741 -26.45 -25.07 -38.11
CA LEU A 741 -27.28 -24.61 -39.21
C LEU A 741 -28.76 -24.37 -38.81
N ARG A 742 -29.23 -24.88 -37.67
CA ARG A 742 -30.62 -24.64 -37.20
C ARG A 742 -30.80 -23.20 -36.71
N ASP A 743 -31.86 -22.53 -37.18
CA ASP A 743 -32.21 -21.14 -36.82
C ASP A 743 -32.62 -20.94 -35.34
N GLY A 744 -32.97 -22.04 -34.64
CA GLY A 744 -33.32 -22.08 -33.22
C GLY A 744 -32.26 -22.69 -32.29
N ALA A 745 -30.98 -22.75 -32.69
CA ALA A 745 -29.92 -23.27 -31.83
C ALA A 745 -29.83 -22.52 -30.48
N TYR A 746 -29.66 -23.26 -29.38
CA TYR A 746 -29.70 -22.77 -27.98
C TYR A 746 -28.63 -21.68 -27.76
N ARG A 747 -29.07 -20.42 -27.65
CA ARG A 747 -28.21 -19.22 -27.58
C ARG A 747 -27.85 -18.85 -26.14
N ASN A 748 -27.37 -19.80 -25.34
CA ASN A 748 -26.74 -19.42 -24.07
C ASN A 748 -25.41 -18.72 -24.37
N THR A 749 -25.45 -17.39 -24.43
CA THR A 749 -24.26 -16.56 -24.58
C THR A 749 -23.49 -16.58 -23.26
N THR A 750 -22.34 -17.24 -23.25
CA THR A 750 -21.46 -17.30 -22.08
C THR A 750 -20.55 -16.07 -21.96
N ASP A 751 -20.41 -15.29 -23.04
CA ASP A 751 -19.66 -14.04 -23.04
C ASP A 751 -20.60 -12.83 -22.94
N VAL A 752 -20.96 -12.54 -21.69
CA VAL A 752 -21.83 -11.43 -21.32
C VAL A 752 -21.04 -10.34 -20.61
N ILE A 753 -21.46 -9.10 -20.83
CA ILE A 753 -20.98 -7.92 -20.12
C ILE A 753 -22.09 -7.52 -19.12
N PRO A 754 -21.90 -7.83 -17.82
CA PRO A 754 -22.90 -7.56 -16.80
C PRO A 754 -22.90 -6.09 -16.36
N ASN A 755 -24.00 -5.64 -15.77
CA ASN A 755 -24.10 -4.37 -15.03
C ASN A 755 -23.79 -3.08 -15.81
N CYS A 756 -23.81 -3.12 -17.14
CA CYS A 756 -23.55 -1.96 -18.01
C CYS A 756 -24.81 -1.27 -18.55
N ALA A 757 -26.01 -1.71 -18.17
CA ALA A 757 -27.26 -1.21 -18.76
C ALA A 757 -27.50 0.28 -18.50
N THR A 758 -27.23 0.77 -17.29
CA THR A 758 -27.45 2.17 -16.93
C THR A 758 -26.49 3.14 -17.64
N PRO A 759 -25.15 2.91 -17.64
CA PRO A 759 -24.23 3.76 -18.40
C PRO A 759 -24.52 3.78 -19.90
N VAL A 760 -24.78 2.60 -20.49
CA VAL A 760 -25.11 2.48 -21.91
C VAL A 760 -26.39 3.24 -22.27
N PHE A 761 -27.43 3.12 -21.44
CA PHE A 761 -28.69 3.82 -21.66
C PHE A 761 -28.52 5.34 -21.59
N ASN A 762 -27.75 5.83 -20.60
CA ASN A 762 -27.44 7.24 -20.49
C ASN A 762 -26.71 7.74 -21.74
N LEU A 763 -25.72 6.99 -22.23
CA LEU A 763 -24.98 7.35 -23.45
C LEU A 763 -25.85 7.31 -24.71
N LEU A 764 -26.74 6.32 -24.87
CA LEU A 764 -27.68 6.28 -25.99
C LEU A 764 -28.62 7.50 -26.00
N LYS A 765 -29.06 7.92 -24.81
CA LYS A 765 -29.91 9.10 -24.63
C LYS A 765 -29.17 10.40 -24.93
N VAL A 766 -27.90 10.51 -24.49
CA VAL A 766 -27.04 11.66 -24.77
C VAL A 766 -26.71 11.75 -26.27
N LEU A 767 -26.34 10.63 -26.90
CA LEU A 767 -26.02 10.55 -28.33
C LEU A 767 -27.26 10.51 -29.25
N LYS A 768 -28.47 10.58 -28.68
CA LYS A 768 -29.78 10.61 -29.39
C LYS A 768 -29.91 9.48 -30.42
N ILE A 769 -29.57 8.26 -30.00
CA ILE A 769 -29.74 7.04 -30.79
C ILE A 769 -31.09 6.41 -30.41
N PRO A 770 -32.02 6.20 -31.37
CA PRO A 770 -33.34 5.66 -31.07
C PRO A 770 -33.28 4.22 -30.54
N GLU A 771 -34.02 3.95 -29.45
CA GLU A 771 -34.02 2.66 -28.75
C GLU A 771 -34.59 1.51 -29.61
N ASN A 772 -35.67 1.80 -30.35
CA ASN A 772 -36.44 0.82 -31.13
C ASN A 772 -35.69 0.24 -32.34
N GLU A 773 -34.71 0.96 -32.88
CA GLU A 773 -33.87 0.49 -34.00
C GLU A 773 -32.67 -0.35 -33.55
N THR A 774 -32.49 -0.48 -32.23
CA THR A 774 -31.29 -1.08 -31.64
C THR A 774 -31.59 -2.37 -30.87
N PHE A 775 -32.77 -2.46 -30.22
CA PHE A 775 -33.23 -3.65 -29.52
C PHE A 775 -34.69 -3.92 -29.88
N GLY A 776 -34.99 -5.11 -30.41
CA GLY A 776 -36.35 -5.47 -30.85
C GLY A 776 -37.43 -5.49 -29.76
N TYR A 777 -37.08 -5.29 -28.49
CA TYR A 777 -38.00 -5.12 -27.35
C TYR A 777 -37.37 -4.22 -26.27
N GLY A 778 -38.20 -3.45 -25.55
CA GLY A 778 -37.81 -2.32 -24.71
C GLY A 778 -36.89 -2.67 -23.51
N LEU A 779 -35.75 -1.99 -23.44
CA LEU A 779 -34.81 -1.98 -22.30
C LEU A 779 -35.37 -1.37 -21.01
N HIS A 780 -36.55 -0.75 -21.09
CA HIS A 780 -37.14 0.05 -20.01
C HIS A 780 -37.54 -0.75 -18.76
N GLU A 781 -37.75 -2.08 -18.86
CA GLU A 781 -38.22 -2.94 -17.75
C GLU A 781 -37.10 -3.67 -16.98
N GLN A 782 -35.84 -3.65 -17.44
CA GLN A 782 -34.76 -4.49 -16.88
C GLN A 782 -33.62 -3.68 -16.24
N LYS A 783 -33.94 -2.81 -15.27
CA LYS A 783 -32.99 -1.82 -14.72
C LYS A 783 -31.95 -2.34 -13.70
N LYS A 784 -31.89 -3.64 -13.39
CA LYS A 784 -30.80 -4.24 -12.57
C LYS A 784 -30.45 -5.64 -13.05
N GLY A 785 -29.17 -5.90 -13.29
CA GLY A 785 -28.66 -7.24 -13.66
C GLY A 785 -28.74 -7.61 -15.14
N TYR A 786 -29.13 -6.68 -16.04
CA TYR A 786 -29.12 -6.96 -17.47
C TYR A 786 -27.69 -7.18 -17.99
N CYS A 787 -27.53 -8.23 -18.78
CA CYS A 787 -26.27 -8.71 -19.30
C CYS A 787 -26.28 -8.55 -20.82
N PHE A 788 -25.43 -7.67 -21.36
CA PHE A 788 -25.31 -7.53 -22.81
C PHE A 788 -24.50 -8.68 -23.38
N THR A 789 -24.96 -9.25 -24.50
CA THR A 789 -24.09 -10.11 -25.30
C THR A 789 -23.00 -9.26 -25.95
N ARG A 790 -21.76 -9.74 -25.97
CA ARG A 790 -20.63 -8.99 -26.53
C ARG A 790 -20.88 -8.55 -27.99
N LYS A 791 -21.51 -9.40 -28.82
CA LYS A 791 -21.83 -9.04 -30.21
C LYS A 791 -22.74 -7.82 -30.32
N ASN A 792 -23.81 -7.80 -29.52
CA ASN A 792 -24.72 -6.66 -29.50
C ASN A 792 -24.02 -5.42 -28.92
N PHE A 793 -23.16 -5.61 -27.92
CA PHE A 793 -22.40 -4.53 -27.29
C PHE A 793 -21.34 -3.92 -28.24
N ILE A 794 -20.62 -4.73 -29.02
CA ILE A 794 -19.68 -4.25 -30.05
C ILE A 794 -20.42 -3.51 -31.16
N ALA A 795 -21.54 -4.06 -31.64
CA ALA A 795 -22.36 -3.37 -32.64
C ALA A 795 -22.86 -2.01 -32.11
N LEU A 796 -23.18 -1.94 -30.82
CA LEU A 796 -23.57 -0.71 -30.14
C LEU A 796 -22.43 0.30 -30.06
N CYS A 797 -21.26 -0.11 -29.55
CA CYS A 797 -20.08 0.76 -29.47
C CYS A 797 -19.66 1.26 -30.86
N LYS A 798 -19.71 0.39 -31.88
CA LYS A 798 -19.41 0.78 -33.26
C LYS A 798 -20.36 1.87 -33.77
N ARG A 799 -21.67 1.71 -33.56
CA ARG A 799 -22.67 2.74 -33.92
C ARG A 799 -22.48 4.04 -33.15
N MET A 800 -22.18 3.96 -31.85
CA MET A 800 -21.88 5.14 -31.03
C MET A 800 -20.65 5.88 -31.56
N ARG A 801 -19.59 5.15 -31.90
CA ARG A 801 -18.36 5.71 -32.47
C ARG A 801 -18.56 6.30 -33.87
N GLU A 802 -19.33 5.65 -34.73
CA GLU A 802 -19.72 6.20 -36.04
C GLU A 802 -20.48 7.53 -35.87
N LYS A 803 -21.37 7.62 -34.88
CA LYS A 803 -22.11 8.85 -34.58
C LYS A 803 -21.22 9.95 -33.97
N VAL A 804 -20.25 9.60 -33.12
CA VAL A 804 -19.25 10.55 -32.60
C VAL A 804 -18.34 11.06 -33.73
N ALA A 805 -17.93 10.18 -34.65
CA ALA A 805 -17.14 10.57 -35.82
C ALA A 805 -17.90 11.54 -36.73
N THR A 806 -19.18 11.28 -37.03
CA THR A 806 -20.00 12.21 -37.81
C THR A 806 -20.21 13.55 -37.09
N MET A 807 -20.36 13.55 -35.76
CA MET A 807 -20.42 14.79 -34.97
C MET A 807 -19.12 15.60 -35.02
N ASN A 808 -17.96 14.93 -34.92
CA ASN A 808 -16.64 15.55 -35.02
C ASN A 808 -16.38 16.14 -36.41
N ASP A 809 -16.78 15.45 -37.47
CA ASP A 809 -16.65 15.94 -38.84
C ASP A 809 -17.60 17.12 -39.10
N MET A 810 -18.84 17.06 -38.61
CA MET A 810 -19.77 18.20 -38.70
C MET A 810 -19.23 19.42 -37.95
N LEU A 811 -18.64 19.25 -36.76
CA LEU A 811 -18.04 20.33 -35.98
C LEU A 811 -16.99 21.14 -36.74
N LYS A 812 -16.21 20.50 -37.61
CA LYS A 812 -15.20 21.17 -38.45
C LYS A 812 -15.84 22.03 -39.55
N HIS A 813 -17.05 21.69 -39.99
CA HIS A 813 -17.73 22.34 -41.12
C HIS A 813 -18.86 23.31 -40.71
N ILE A 814 -19.22 23.38 -39.42
CA ILE A 814 -20.34 24.21 -38.92
C ILE A 814 -20.23 25.70 -39.25
N GLU A 815 -19.01 26.25 -39.31
CA GLU A 815 -18.81 27.69 -39.57
C GLU A 815 -18.89 28.04 -41.06
N SER A 816 -18.69 27.07 -41.96
CA SER A 816 -18.71 27.25 -43.42
C SER A 816 -20.06 26.92 -44.08
N CYS A 817 -21.03 26.40 -43.34
CA CYS A 817 -22.25 25.80 -43.90
C CYS A 817 -23.43 26.77 -44.04
N SER A 818 -24.24 26.53 -45.08
CA SER A 818 -25.49 27.27 -45.33
C SER A 818 -26.60 26.89 -44.32
N PHE A 819 -27.64 27.72 -44.17
CA PHE A 819 -28.72 27.44 -43.20
C PHE A 819 -29.46 26.11 -43.50
N ASP A 820 -29.60 25.75 -44.78
CA ASP A 820 -30.22 24.50 -45.21
C ASP A 820 -29.33 23.28 -44.88
N GLU A 821 -27.99 23.44 -44.91
CA GLU A 821 -27.04 22.42 -44.45
C GLU A 821 -27.04 22.25 -42.92
N LEU A 822 -27.14 23.35 -42.16
CA LEU A 822 -27.25 23.27 -40.70
C LEU A 822 -28.58 22.62 -40.26
N LEU A 823 -29.66 22.84 -41.02
CA LEU A 823 -30.94 22.19 -40.81
C LEU A 823 -30.86 20.68 -41.09
N SER A 824 -30.19 20.28 -42.18
CA SER A 824 -30.01 18.87 -42.53
C SER A 824 -29.11 18.14 -41.52
N MET A 825 -28.05 18.77 -41.03
CA MET A 825 -27.21 18.25 -39.95
C MET A 825 -27.99 18.01 -38.65
N ARG A 826 -28.83 18.97 -38.25
CA ARG A 826 -29.67 18.82 -37.05
C ARG A 826 -30.63 17.64 -37.17
N VAL A 827 -31.34 17.55 -38.31
CA VAL A 827 -32.32 16.48 -38.55
C VAL A 827 -31.62 15.12 -38.63
N GLY A 828 -30.47 15.04 -39.31
CA GLY A 828 -29.66 13.82 -39.39
C GLY A 828 -29.14 13.31 -38.04
N LEU A 829 -28.93 14.22 -37.07
CA LEU A 829 -28.49 13.86 -35.73
C LEU A 829 -29.64 13.56 -34.74
N ASN A 830 -30.91 13.70 -35.15
CA ASN A 830 -32.10 13.59 -34.31
C ASN A 830 -32.12 14.60 -33.13
N ILE A 831 -31.56 15.79 -33.32
CA ILE A 831 -31.58 16.85 -32.30
C ILE A 831 -32.94 17.56 -32.34
N SER A 832 -33.67 17.55 -31.23
CA SER A 832 -34.99 18.17 -31.18
C SER A 832 -34.91 19.70 -31.07
N GLN A 833 -35.95 20.41 -31.54
CA GLN A 833 -36.09 21.85 -31.30
C GLN A 833 -36.09 22.22 -29.81
N ARG A 834 -36.46 21.28 -28.92
CA ARG A 834 -36.43 21.48 -27.47
C ARG A 834 -35.01 21.42 -26.89
N ASP A 835 -34.16 20.55 -27.43
CA ASP A 835 -32.76 20.43 -26.99
C ASP A 835 -31.94 21.67 -27.38
N LEU A 836 -32.21 22.24 -28.56
CA LEU A 836 -31.64 23.53 -28.99
C LEU A 836 -32.18 24.69 -28.13
N ALA A 837 -33.47 24.66 -27.80
CA ALA A 837 -34.12 25.67 -26.95
C ALA A 837 -33.53 25.69 -25.52
N SER A 838 -33.33 24.51 -24.94
CA SER A 838 -32.80 24.39 -23.57
C SER A 838 -31.36 24.86 -23.45
N CYS A 839 -30.52 24.64 -24.47
CA CYS A 839 -29.11 25.05 -24.43
C CYS A 839 -28.92 26.57 -24.58
N ALA A 840 -29.88 27.29 -25.18
CA ALA A 840 -29.77 28.73 -25.47
C ALA A 840 -30.76 29.61 -24.70
N SER A 841 -31.54 29.03 -23.78
CA SER A 841 -32.59 29.75 -23.02
C SER A 841 -33.64 30.43 -23.92
N VAL A 842 -33.91 29.86 -25.10
CA VAL A 842 -34.86 30.39 -26.09
C VAL A 842 -36.10 29.50 -26.13
N THR A 843 -37.29 30.07 -26.39
CA THR A 843 -38.50 29.25 -26.52
C THR A 843 -38.47 28.39 -27.79
N ARG A 844 -39.06 27.19 -27.73
CA ARG A 844 -39.23 26.31 -28.90
C ARG A 844 -39.89 27.03 -30.09
N SER A 845 -40.82 27.94 -29.79
CA SER A 845 -41.54 28.74 -30.77
C SER A 845 -40.61 29.65 -31.58
N ALA A 846 -39.58 30.23 -30.96
CA ALA A 846 -38.60 31.08 -31.64
C ALA A 846 -37.67 30.26 -32.55
N ILE A 847 -37.27 29.05 -32.14
CA ILE A 847 -36.50 28.14 -33.01
C ILE A 847 -37.33 27.69 -34.21
N SER A 848 -38.61 27.36 -33.99
CA SER A 848 -39.52 27.03 -35.09
C SER A 848 -39.72 28.21 -36.05
N TYR A 849 -39.72 29.44 -35.54
CA TYR A 849 -39.80 30.64 -36.35
C TYR A 849 -38.52 30.88 -37.18
N TRP A 850 -37.34 30.66 -36.58
CA TRP A 850 -36.05 30.77 -37.28
C TRP A 850 -35.90 29.73 -38.39
N GLU A 851 -36.31 28.49 -38.15
CA GLU A 851 -36.32 27.43 -39.17
C GLU A 851 -37.27 27.73 -40.34
N LYS A 852 -38.45 28.31 -40.06
CA LYS A 852 -39.44 28.66 -41.09
C LYS A 852 -39.04 29.88 -41.92
N LYS A 853 -38.42 30.89 -41.30
CA LYS A 853 -38.06 32.14 -41.98
C LYS A 853 -36.60 32.21 -42.47
N ARG A 854 -35.76 31.21 -42.16
CA ARG A 854 -34.34 31.14 -42.53
C ARG A 854 -33.52 32.36 -42.05
N ILE A 855 -33.71 32.76 -40.78
CA ILE A 855 -33.09 33.96 -40.18
C ILE A 855 -32.03 33.54 -39.14
N SER A 856 -30.90 34.28 -39.09
CA SER A 856 -29.84 34.18 -38.07
C SER A 856 -28.97 32.90 -38.11
N THR A 857 -28.33 32.65 -39.26
CA THR A 857 -27.42 31.52 -39.49
C THR A 857 -26.29 31.41 -38.45
N GLY A 858 -25.69 32.54 -38.06
CA GLY A 858 -24.60 32.57 -37.07
C GLY A 858 -25.01 32.23 -35.63
N ARG A 859 -26.23 32.61 -35.20
CA ARG A 859 -26.73 32.20 -33.87
C ARG A 859 -27.13 30.72 -33.86
N TYR A 860 -27.73 30.26 -34.95
CA TYR A 860 -28.15 28.87 -35.10
C TYR A 860 -26.93 27.92 -35.16
N SER A 861 -25.85 28.28 -35.87
CA SER A 861 -24.60 27.51 -35.90
C SER A 861 -23.92 27.44 -34.53
N ALA A 862 -23.86 28.56 -33.80
CA ALA A 862 -23.31 28.61 -32.44
C ALA A 862 -24.11 27.71 -31.45
N MET A 863 -25.44 27.69 -31.57
CA MET A 863 -26.30 26.83 -30.76
C MET A 863 -26.09 25.34 -31.07
N LEU A 864 -26.00 24.98 -32.36
CA LEU A 864 -25.68 23.61 -32.77
C LEU A 864 -24.29 23.17 -32.30
N ARG A 865 -23.30 24.06 -32.39
CA ARG A 865 -21.94 23.83 -31.88
C ARG A 865 -21.93 23.54 -30.39
N ALA A 866 -22.65 24.34 -29.59
CA ALA A 866 -22.73 24.14 -28.14
C ALA A 866 -23.36 22.78 -27.78
N VAL A 867 -24.43 22.38 -28.47
CA VAL A 867 -25.07 21.07 -28.27
C VAL A 867 -24.11 19.93 -28.64
N LEU A 868 -23.39 20.04 -29.75
CA LEU A 868 -22.41 19.02 -30.18
C LEU A 868 -21.25 18.88 -29.20
N LEU A 869 -20.67 19.98 -28.72
CA LEU A 869 -19.62 19.95 -27.71
C LEU A 869 -20.11 19.31 -26.40
N SER A 870 -21.36 19.57 -26.00
CA SER A 870 -21.96 18.93 -24.81
C SER A 870 -22.08 17.40 -24.97
N MET A 871 -22.41 16.91 -26.17
CA MET A 871 -22.51 15.48 -26.46
C MET A 871 -21.13 14.82 -26.52
N LEU A 872 -20.13 15.49 -27.11
CA LEU A 872 -18.76 14.98 -27.21
C LEU A 872 -18.02 14.92 -25.87
N SER A 873 -18.41 15.73 -24.88
CA SER A 873 -17.81 15.65 -23.53
C SER A 873 -17.90 14.24 -22.90
N HIS A 874 -18.83 13.40 -23.35
CA HIS A 874 -19.04 12.03 -22.90
C HIS A 874 -18.22 10.98 -23.66
N GLU A 875 -17.32 11.38 -24.57
CA GLU A 875 -16.44 10.47 -25.33
C GLU A 875 -15.55 9.61 -24.42
N LYS A 876 -15.14 10.15 -23.26
CA LYS A 876 -14.38 9.39 -22.25
C LYS A 876 -15.16 8.21 -21.68
N GLU A 877 -16.49 8.33 -21.54
CA GLU A 877 -17.33 7.22 -21.07
C GLU A 877 -17.47 6.15 -22.15
N LEU A 878 -17.55 6.55 -23.43
CA LEU A 878 -17.53 5.62 -24.56
C LEU A 878 -16.22 4.83 -24.60
N ALA A 879 -15.07 5.49 -24.42
CA ALA A 879 -13.77 4.83 -24.37
C ALA A 879 -13.67 3.76 -23.25
N LYS A 880 -14.27 4.02 -22.08
CA LYS A 880 -14.33 3.04 -20.98
C LYS A 880 -15.14 1.79 -21.35
N LEU A 881 -16.30 1.97 -21.97
CA LEU A 881 -17.13 0.85 -22.43
C LEU A 881 -16.44 0.06 -23.55
N GLU A 882 -15.71 0.73 -24.42
CA GLU A 882 -14.96 0.09 -25.50
C GLU A 882 -13.82 -0.80 -24.99
N LYS A 883 -13.17 -0.44 -23.87
CA LYS A 883 -12.21 -1.34 -23.22
C LYS A 883 -12.86 -2.67 -22.83
N LEU A 884 -14.09 -2.65 -22.32
CA LEU A 884 -14.85 -3.87 -22.01
C LEU A 884 -15.31 -4.63 -23.27
N ALA A 885 -15.62 -3.90 -24.34
CA ALA A 885 -16.07 -4.47 -25.61
C ALA A 885 -14.95 -5.19 -26.38
N TYR A 886 -13.83 -4.49 -26.55
CA TYR A 886 -12.73 -4.90 -27.42
C TYR A 886 -11.59 -5.59 -26.67
N GLY A 887 -11.46 -5.41 -25.36
CA GLY A 887 -10.35 -5.97 -24.59
C GLY A 887 -10.26 -7.49 -24.63
N ASP A 888 -9.08 -8.02 -24.31
CA ASP A 888 -8.80 -9.46 -24.30
C ASP A 888 -9.34 -10.20 -23.07
N VAL A 889 -10.00 -9.48 -22.17
CA VAL A 889 -10.54 -10.01 -20.92
C VAL A 889 -12.05 -10.17 -21.00
N GLY A 890 -12.53 -11.32 -20.55
CA GLY A 890 -13.93 -11.68 -20.39
C GLY A 890 -14.31 -11.79 -18.93
N VAL A 891 -15.56 -12.17 -18.69
CA VAL A 891 -16.17 -12.09 -17.35
C VAL A 891 -16.67 -13.45 -16.91
N VAL A 892 -16.47 -13.77 -15.63
CA VAL A 892 -16.93 -15.02 -15.00
C VAL A 892 -17.59 -14.70 -13.66
N ARG A 893 -18.75 -15.30 -13.40
CA ARG A 893 -19.45 -15.15 -12.13
C ARG A 893 -18.81 -15.98 -11.02
N ILE A 894 -18.73 -15.42 -9.83
CA ILE A 894 -18.36 -16.15 -8.61
C ILE A 894 -19.55 -17.00 -8.17
N LYS A 895 -19.35 -18.31 -7.99
CA LYS A 895 -20.46 -19.24 -7.68
C LYS A 895 -20.60 -19.51 -6.19
N ARG A 896 -19.48 -19.64 -5.46
CA ARG A 896 -19.45 -19.91 -4.01
C ARG A 896 -18.22 -19.29 -3.38
N ILE A 897 -18.35 -18.89 -2.12
CA ILE A 897 -17.29 -18.35 -1.27
C ILE A 897 -17.35 -19.10 0.06
N GLU A 898 -16.25 -19.71 0.47
CA GLU A 898 -16.15 -20.54 1.68
C GLU A 898 -14.96 -20.06 2.53
N LYS A 899 -15.13 -19.91 3.86
CA LYS A 899 -14.01 -19.64 4.77
C LYS A 899 -13.35 -20.96 5.16
N VAL A 900 -12.03 -21.05 5.04
CA VAL A 900 -11.23 -22.25 5.33
C VAL A 900 -10.25 -21.93 6.47
N PRO A 901 -10.25 -22.68 7.58
CA PRO A 901 -9.30 -22.45 8.68
C PRO A 901 -7.87 -22.80 8.26
N ASN A 902 -6.87 -22.09 8.79
CA ASN A 902 -5.47 -22.41 8.58
C ASN A 902 -5.06 -23.60 9.47
N ASN A 903 -4.83 -24.77 8.86
CA ASN A 903 -4.53 -26.03 9.55
C ASN A 903 -3.01 -26.33 9.63
N GLY A 904 -2.17 -25.30 9.75
CA GLY A 904 -0.73 -25.46 10.02
C GLY A 904 0.23 -24.82 9.02
N ASP A 905 -0.26 -23.99 8.10
CA ASP A 905 0.60 -23.26 7.18
C ASP A 905 1.32 -22.15 7.93
N LYS A 906 2.65 -22.19 7.92
CA LYS A 906 3.49 -21.12 8.50
C LYS A 906 3.62 -19.92 7.56
N TRP A 907 3.45 -20.15 6.27
CA TRP A 907 3.80 -19.19 5.24
C TRP A 907 2.80 -19.14 4.08
N VAL A 908 2.71 -17.97 3.47
CA VAL A 908 1.91 -17.62 2.32
C VAL A 908 2.79 -16.86 1.31
N TYR A 909 2.49 -16.85 0.03
CA TYR A 909 3.45 -16.49 -1.03
C TYR A 909 2.88 -15.41 -1.94
N ASP A 910 3.73 -14.53 -2.46
CA ASP A 910 3.31 -13.40 -3.30
C ASP A 910 4.30 -13.15 -4.44
N VAL A 911 3.78 -12.66 -5.57
CA VAL A 911 4.54 -12.37 -6.80
C VAL A 911 4.17 -10.97 -7.26
N THR A 912 5.16 -10.08 -7.39
CA THR A 912 4.97 -8.70 -7.84
C THR A 912 5.36 -8.56 -9.32
N ILE A 913 4.50 -7.89 -10.09
CA ILE A 913 4.62 -7.61 -11.52
C ILE A 913 4.29 -6.14 -11.78
N GLU A 914 5.22 -5.40 -12.38
CA GLU A 914 5.03 -4.02 -12.81
C GLU A 914 5.06 -3.91 -14.34
N PRO A 915 4.35 -2.94 -14.96
CA PRO A 915 3.58 -1.84 -14.35
C PRO A 915 2.09 -2.13 -14.08
N ASN A 916 1.53 -3.18 -14.68
CA ASN A 916 0.08 -3.37 -14.79
C ASN A 916 -0.59 -3.88 -13.50
N ARG A 917 0.22 -4.38 -12.56
CA ARG A 917 -0.22 -4.91 -11.25
C ARG A 917 -1.30 -6.01 -11.34
N ALA A 918 -1.31 -6.74 -12.46
CA ALA A 918 -2.21 -7.86 -12.71
C ALA A 918 -1.43 -9.07 -13.24
N PHE A 919 -1.90 -10.27 -12.93
CA PHE A 919 -1.35 -11.50 -13.49
C PHE A 919 -2.43 -12.57 -13.69
N ILE A 920 -2.19 -13.49 -14.60
CA ILE A 920 -3.12 -14.59 -14.88
C ILE A 920 -2.77 -15.79 -13.99
N SER A 921 -3.77 -16.30 -13.27
CA SER A 921 -3.68 -17.49 -12.43
C SER A 921 -4.97 -18.28 -12.53
N GLU A 922 -4.86 -19.60 -12.74
CA GLU A 922 -6.00 -20.51 -12.89
C GLU A 922 -7.11 -20.01 -13.86
N CYS A 923 -6.70 -19.47 -15.01
CA CYS A 923 -7.61 -18.85 -16.00
C CYS A 923 -8.41 -17.66 -15.44
N THR A 924 -7.90 -16.93 -14.45
CA THR A 924 -8.51 -15.74 -13.85
C THR A 924 -7.44 -14.64 -13.75
N VAL A 925 -7.85 -13.37 -13.83
CA VAL A 925 -6.94 -12.23 -13.64
C VAL A 925 -6.94 -11.83 -12.17
N LEU A 926 -5.78 -11.86 -11.52
CA LEU A 926 -5.57 -11.45 -10.13
C LEU A 926 -4.81 -10.11 -10.06
N HIS A 927 -4.96 -9.36 -8.97
CA HIS A 927 -4.20 -8.14 -8.67
C HIS A 927 -2.83 -8.50 -8.04
N ASN A 928 -1.95 -7.54 -7.66
CA ASN A 928 -0.70 -7.73 -6.87
C ASN A 928 -0.77 -7.17 -5.42
N THR A 929 0.21 -7.51 -4.58
CA THR A 929 0.50 -6.80 -3.32
C THR A 929 1.96 -6.29 -3.25
N ILE A 930 2.21 -5.21 -2.49
CA ILE A 930 3.49 -4.44 -2.52
C ILE A 930 4.23 -4.56 -1.17
N SER A 931 5.55 -4.79 -1.22
CA SER A 931 6.46 -4.70 -0.07
C SER A 931 7.86 -4.17 -0.44
N VAL A 932 8.37 -3.16 0.31
CA VAL A 932 9.73 -2.60 0.14
C VAL A 932 10.84 -3.60 0.50
N ALA A 933 11.83 -3.74 -0.39
CA ALA A 933 13.15 -4.31 -0.10
C ALA A 933 14.27 -3.43 -0.70
N LYS A 934 15.44 -3.35 -0.04
CA LYS A 934 16.62 -2.61 -0.53
C LYS A 934 17.92 -3.32 -0.12
N ALA A 935 18.89 -3.36 -1.05
CA ALA A 935 20.24 -3.93 -0.90
C ALA A 935 20.30 -5.30 -0.20
N GLY A 936 19.50 -6.26 -0.66
CA GLY A 936 19.55 -7.60 -0.09
C GLY A 936 18.93 -7.70 1.31
N MET A 937 18.20 -6.69 1.80
CA MET A 937 17.48 -6.69 3.08
C MET A 937 16.01 -6.28 2.88
N VAL A 938 15.08 -7.09 3.40
CA VAL A 938 13.64 -6.84 3.38
C VAL A 938 13.19 -6.69 4.81
N ALA A 939 12.60 -5.56 5.14
CA ALA A 939 11.97 -5.39 6.43
C ALA A 939 10.58 -4.80 6.23
N LYS A 940 9.56 -5.51 6.71
CA LYS A 940 8.23 -4.92 6.89
C LYS A 940 8.26 -4.05 8.14
N PHE A 941 8.49 -2.76 7.94
CA PHE A 941 8.39 -1.78 9.01
C PHE A 941 6.92 -1.46 9.28
N ARG A 942 6.51 -1.56 10.54
CA ARG A 942 5.22 -1.00 10.96
C ARG A 942 5.41 0.51 11.09
N ALA A 943 5.01 1.27 10.09
CA ALA A 943 4.98 2.73 10.14
C ALA A 943 3.55 3.19 10.45
N LYS A 944 3.14 3.09 11.72
CA LYS A 944 1.87 3.64 12.19
C LYS A 944 2.13 5.05 12.72
N THR A 945 2.07 6.04 11.86
CA THR A 945 2.40 7.42 12.23
C THR A 945 1.31 8.37 11.77
N ALA A 946 1.01 9.37 12.60
CA ALA A 946 0.18 10.48 12.18
C ALA A 946 1.04 11.47 11.37
N ILE A 947 0.62 11.81 10.16
CA ILE A 947 1.31 12.79 9.31
C ILE A 947 0.69 14.17 9.53
N LEU A 948 1.53 15.14 9.87
CA LEU A 948 1.23 16.56 9.84
C LEU A 948 2.12 17.21 8.77
N ALA A 949 1.52 17.57 7.64
CA ALA A 949 2.25 18.12 6.49
C ALA A 949 1.92 19.60 6.28
N ALA A 950 2.90 20.38 5.85
CA ALA A 950 2.71 21.74 5.35
C ALA A 950 3.14 21.84 3.89
N ALA A 951 2.33 22.50 3.07
CA ALA A 951 2.60 22.73 1.66
C ALA A 951 2.38 24.20 1.28
N ASN A 952 3.01 24.63 0.20
CA ASN A 952 2.71 25.89 -0.46
C ASN A 952 1.80 25.67 -1.68
N PRO A 953 0.94 26.64 -2.05
CA PRO A 953 0.19 26.58 -3.30
C PRO A 953 1.14 26.69 -4.51
N LYS A 954 0.72 26.19 -5.67
CA LYS A 954 1.55 26.03 -6.88
C LYS A 954 2.27 27.31 -7.33
N ARG A 955 1.64 28.48 -7.18
CA ARG A 955 2.21 29.80 -7.54
C ARG A 955 2.82 30.56 -6.36
N GLY A 956 3.09 29.87 -5.25
CA GLY A 956 3.62 30.46 -4.03
C GLY A 956 2.55 31.17 -3.19
N ARG A 957 1.56 31.85 -3.78
CA ARG A 957 0.40 32.40 -3.07
C ARG A 957 -0.91 31.87 -3.62
N PHE A 958 -1.96 31.92 -2.80
CA PHE A 958 -3.32 31.64 -3.25
C PHE A 958 -3.80 32.74 -4.19
N ASP A 959 -4.19 32.32 -5.39
CA ASP A 959 -4.91 33.15 -6.35
C ASP A 959 -6.41 33.10 -5.99
N ASN A 960 -7.02 34.27 -5.77
CA ASN A 960 -8.45 34.33 -5.48
C ASN A 960 -9.32 34.04 -6.72
N ASN A 961 -8.74 34.08 -7.92
CA ASN A 961 -9.47 33.90 -9.18
C ASN A 961 -9.50 32.45 -9.67
N MET A 962 -8.88 31.51 -8.95
CA MET A 962 -8.75 30.11 -9.35
C MET A 962 -9.27 29.20 -8.22
N LEU A 963 -9.82 28.04 -8.56
CA LEU A 963 -10.31 27.08 -7.57
C LEU A 963 -9.16 26.57 -6.69
N LEU A 964 -9.38 26.51 -5.37
CA LEU A 964 -8.36 26.03 -4.43
C LEU A 964 -7.86 24.62 -4.75
N ALA A 965 -8.74 23.74 -5.21
CA ALA A 965 -8.38 22.37 -5.56
C ALA A 965 -7.35 22.29 -6.71
N GLU A 966 -7.39 23.22 -7.66
CA GLU A 966 -6.45 23.26 -8.80
C GLU A 966 -5.12 23.95 -8.45
N GLN A 967 -5.09 24.68 -7.34
CA GLN A 967 -3.90 25.36 -6.83
C GLN A 967 -3.03 24.44 -5.96
N PHE A 968 -3.52 23.25 -5.63
CA PHE A 968 -2.77 22.21 -4.91
C PHE A 968 -1.93 21.40 -5.90
N ASP A 969 -0.61 21.38 -5.71
CA ASP A 969 0.31 20.58 -6.55
C ASP A 969 0.39 19.11 -6.08
N ILE A 970 -0.77 18.55 -5.72
CA ILE A 970 -0.91 17.23 -5.08
C ILE A 970 -2.03 16.44 -5.76
N PRO A 971 -1.79 15.19 -6.19
CA PRO A 971 -2.81 14.32 -6.76
C PRO A 971 -4.03 14.12 -5.85
N PRO A 972 -5.26 14.06 -6.40
CA PRO A 972 -6.49 13.79 -5.63
C PRO A 972 -6.45 12.47 -4.84
N THR A 973 -5.71 11.48 -5.33
CA THR A 973 -5.53 10.18 -4.68
C THR A 973 -4.80 10.27 -3.33
N LEU A 974 -3.94 11.27 -3.15
CA LEU A 974 -3.28 11.58 -1.86
C LEU A 974 -4.11 12.52 -1.01
N LEU A 975 -4.73 13.54 -1.62
CA LEU A 975 -5.61 14.46 -0.90
C LEU A 975 -6.73 13.71 -0.18
N SER A 976 -7.29 12.67 -0.80
CA SER A 976 -8.32 11.81 -0.17
C SER A 976 -7.85 10.97 1.03
N ARG A 977 -6.54 10.94 1.33
CA ARG A 977 -5.95 10.21 2.47
C ARG A 977 -5.67 11.10 3.69
N PHE A 978 -5.72 12.41 3.51
CA PHE A 978 -5.74 13.38 4.59
C PHE A 978 -7.17 13.51 5.12
N ASP A 979 -7.31 13.52 6.44
CA ASP A 979 -8.62 13.64 7.09
C ASP A 979 -9.09 15.11 7.12
N LEU A 980 -8.15 16.05 7.28
CA LEU A 980 -8.39 17.48 7.25
C LEU A 980 -7.33 18.21 6.40
N ILE A 981 -7.78 19.11 5.53
CA ILE A 981 -6.92 19.94 4.67
C ILE A 981 -7.26 21.41 4.95
N PHE A 982 -6.36 22.15 5.58
CA PHE A 982 -6.60 23.56 5.93
C PHE A 982 -5.96 24.51 4.91
N PRO A 983 -6.76 25.26 4.13
CA PRO A 983 -6.26 26.37 3.33
C PRO A 983 -6.10 27.63 4.21
N ILE A 984 -4.86 27.98 4.57
CA ILE A 984 -4.52 29.17 5.35
C ILE A 984 -4.19 30.32 4.40
N ARG A 985 -5.14 31.23 4.20
CA ARG A 985 -4.98 32.43 3.37
C ARG A 985 -4.50 33.61 4.22
N ASP A 986 -3.55 34.36 3.70
CA ASP A 986 -3.17 35.66 4.25
C ASP A 986 -4.15 36.73 3.76
N ILE A 987 -5.08 37.14 4.63
CA ILE A 987 -6.08 38.17 4.32
C ILE A 987 -5.69 39.43 5.09
N MET A 988 -5.25 40.47 4.36
CA MET A 988 -4.96 41.80 4.90
C MET A 988 -6.20 42.37 5.59
N ASP A 989 -6.21 42.40 6.91
CA ASP A 989 -7.30 42.95 7.73
C ASP A 989 -6.70 43.80 8.84
N LYS A 990 -6.88 45.12 8.73
CA LYS A 990 -6.29 46.10 9.66
C LYS A 990 -6.55 45.79 11.14
N LYS A 991 -7.72 45.21 11.47
CA LYS A 991 -8.03 44.85 12.86
C LYS A 991 -7.22 43.65 13.31
N LYS A 992 -7.22 42.56 12.54
CA LYS A 992 -6.48 41.34 12.86
C LYS A 992 -4.97 41.55 12.85
N ASP A 993 -4.48 42.37 11.92
CA ASP A 993 -3.06 42.71 11.81
C ASP A 993 -2.58 43.53 13.02
N SER A 994 -3.42 44.45 13.53
CA SER A 994 -3.14 45.20 14.76
C SER A 994 -3.08 44.27 15.98
N GLU A 995 -4.07 43.39 16.14
CA GLU A 995 -4.11 42.45 17.25
C GLU A 995 -2.95 41.44 17.20
N LEU A 996 -2.57 40.97 16.01
CA LEU A 996 -1.40 40.13 15.79
C LEU A 996 -0.11 40.88 16.17
N ALA A 997 0.03 42.13 15.75
CA ALA A 997 1.20 42.95 16.08
C ALA A 997 1.31 43.18 17.59
N ASP A 998 0.20 43.53 18.25
CA ASP A 998 0.14 43.68 19.71
C ASP A 998 0.52 42.38 20.42
N HIS A 999 0.03 41.23 19.95
CA HIS A 999 0.36 39.92 20.50
C HIS A 999 1.86 39.59 20.40
N ILE A 1000 2.46 39.84 19.23
CA ILE A 1000 3.90 39.60 18.99
C ILE A 1000 4.76 40.52 19.86
N LEU A 1001 4.42 41.81 19.93
CA LEU A 1001 5.15 42.80 20.73
C LEU A 1001 5.06 42.47 22.23
N ASN A 1002 3.86 42.12 22.72
CA ASN A 1002 3.66 41.72 24.11
C ASN A 1002 4.45 40.45 24.47
N SER A 1003 4.54 39.49 23.53
CA SER A 1003 5.34 38.27 23.71
C SER A 1003 6.86 38.55 23.81
N HIS A 1004 7.37 39.48 22.99
CA HIS A 1004 8.78 39.87 23.08
C HIS A 1004 9.09 40.64 24.37
N ILE A 1005 8.19 41.51 24.82
CA ILE A 1005 8.34 42.28 26.06
C ILE A 1005 8.32 41.35 27.29
N SER A 1006 7.44 40.34 27.31
CA SER A 1006 7.35 39.39 28.42
C SER A 1006 8.59 38.49 28.52
N SER A 1007 9.18 38.08 27.39
CA SER A 1007 10.43 37.32 27.35
C SER A 1007 11.62 38.05 27.98
N LEU A 1008 11.70 39.38 27.81
CA LEU A 1008 12.82 40.21 28.29
C LEU A 1008 12.74 40.58 29.78
N ARG A 1009 11.55 40.55 30.40
CA ARG A 1009 11.34 41.11 31.75
C ARG A 1009 11.36 40.10 32.91
N SER A 1010 11.52 38.80 32.64
CA SER A 1010 11.54 37.75 33.69
C SER A 1010 10.39 37.87 34.71
N MET A 1011 9.28 38.47 34.31
CA MET A 1011 8.13 38.80 35.14
C MET A 1011 6.94 38.00 34.61
N PRO A 1012 6.25 37.19 35.44
CA PRO A 1012 5.12 36.36 35.03
C PRO A 1012 3.86 37.23 34.89
N VAL A 1013 3.83 38.12 33.90
CA VAL A 1013 2.60 38.84 33.52
C VAL A 1013 1.82 38.03 32.48
N PHE A 1014 2.51 37.21 31.69
CA PHE A 1014 1.91 36.36 30.64
C PHE A 1014 1.04 35.22 31.20
N GLU A 1015 1.25 34.83 32.47
CA GLU A 1015 0.43 33.82 33.18
C GLU A 1015 -0.95 34.35 33.62
N ARG A 1016 -1.15 35.68 33.71
CA ARG A 1016 -2.40 36.24 34.28
C ARG A 1016 -3.53 36.46 33.26
N THR A 1017 -3.24 36.45 31.97
CA THR A 1017 -4.25 36.71 30.91
C THR A 1017 -4.74 35.44 30.20
N PHE A 1018 -3.96 34.36 30.23
CA PHE A 1018 -4.33 33.08 29.65
C PHE A 1018 -4.06 31.96 30.66
N ASP A 1019 -5.10 31.21 31.04
CA ASP A 1019 -5.00 29.96 31.83
C ASP A 1019 -4.27 28.88 31.00
N ILE A 1020 -2.94 28.97 30.89
CA ILE A 1020 -2.09 28.07 30.09
C ILE A 1020 -1.68 26.86 30.93
N ILE A 1021 -1.75 25.67 30.34
CA ILE A 1021 -1.27 24.43 30.97
C ILE A 1021 0.24 24.30 30.74
N GLU A 1022 0.99 23.97 31.80
CA GLU A 1022 2.43 23.71 31.69
C GLU A 1022 2.71 22.60 30.66
N LYS A 1023 3.72 22.79 29.79
CA LYS A 1023 4.04 21.86 28.70
C LYS A 1023 4.22 20.42 29.17
N ASN A 1024 4.94 20.19 30.27
CA ASN A 1024 5.17 18.85 30.80
C ASN A 1024 3.87 18.17 31.26
N LEU A 1025 3.00 18.93 31.92
CA LEU A 1025 1.70 18.44 32.36
C LEU A 1025 0.79 18.14 31.16
N LEU A 1026 0.81 18.97 30.11
CA LEU A 1026 0.07 18.73 28.88
C LEU A 1026 0.55 17.47 28.15
N LYS A 1027 1.86 17.24 28.07
CA LYS A 1027 2.43 15.99 27.51
C LYS A 1027 1.92 14.76 28.26
N LYS A 1028 1.95 14.81 29.60
CA LYS A 1028 1.44 13.74 30.47
C LYS A 1028 -0.06 13.55 30.33
N TYR A 1029 -0.82 14.64 30.16
CA TYR A 1029 -2.26 14.59 29.93
C TYR A 1029 -2.60 13.84 28.63
N VAL A 1030 -1.92 14.18 27.52
CA VAL A 1030 -2.12 13.48 26.23
C VAL A 1030 -1.74 12.01 26.34
N ALA A 1031 -0.61 11.69 27.00
CA ALA A 1031 -0.18 10.31 27.24
C ALA A 1031 -1.22 9.53 28.07
N TYR A 1032 -1.68 10.10 29.18
CA TYR A 1032 -2.71 9.51 30.05
C TYR A 1032 -3.98 9.20 29.26
N ALA A 1033 -4.50 10.18 28.52
CA ALA A 1033 -5.72 10.03 27.74
C ALA A 1033 -5.61 8.94 26.66
N ARG A 1034 -4.42 8.77 26.04
CA ARG A 1034 -4.17 7.72 25.05
C ARG A 1034 -4.05 6.33 25.67
N GLN A 1035 -3.52 6.23 26.89
CA GLN A 1035 -3.35 4.98 27.62
C GLN A 1035 -4.66 4.45 28.20
N THR A 1036 -5.41 5.31 28.90
CA THR A 1036 -6.52 4.84 29.76
C THR A 1036 -7.88 4.87 29.07
N VAL A 1037 -8.10 5.76 28.09
CA VAL A 1037 -9.44 6.04 27.58
C VAL A 1037 -9.66 5.44 26.19
N ARG A 1038 -10.72 4.62 26.07
CA ARG A 1038 -11.12 3.96 24.82
C ARG A 1038 -12.59 4.29 24.49
N PRO A 1039 -12.89 5.43 23.85
CA PRO A 1039 -14.25 5.87 23.65
C PRO A 1039 -15.03 4.99 22.66
N VAL A 1040 -16.27 4.69 23.03
CA VAL A 1040 -17.25 3.98 22.19
C VAL A 1040 -18.25 4.99 21.61
N LEU A 1041 -18.60 4.83 20.34
CA LEU A 1041 -19.53 5.72 19.67
C LEU A 1041 -20.94 5.57 20.25
N GLY A 1042 -21.54 6.67 20.75
CA GLY A 1042 -22.93 6.68 21.19
C GLY A 1042 -23.93 6.65 20.02
N ASP A 1043 -25.14 6.17 20.28
CA ASP A 1043 -26.19 6.05 19.24
C ASP A 1043 -26.62 7.42 18.68
N GLU A 1044 -26.76 8.44 19.52
CA GLU A 1044 -27.09 9.81 19.10
C GLU A 1044 -26.00 10.42 18.20
N ALA A 1045 -24.73 10.24 18.58
CA ALA A 1045 -23.59 10.70 17.81
C ALA A 1045 -23.50 9.98 16.44
N LYS A 1046 -23.78 8.68 16.43
CA LYS A 1046 -23.81 7.86 15.21
C LYS A 1046 -24.86 8.35 14.22
N ASP A 1047 -26.09 8.61 14.69
CA ASP A 1047 -27.16 9.11 13.82
C ASP A 1047 -26.82 10.50 13.27
N ARG A 1048 -26.27 11.40 14.10
CA ARG A 1048 -25.85 12.74 13.68
C ARG A 1048 -24.74 12.72 12.61
N ILE A 1049 -23.74 11.85 12.76
CA ILE A 1049 -22.65 11.67 11.78
C ILE A 1049 -23.20 11.09 10.48
N LYS A 1050 -24.09 10.10 10.57
CA LYS A 1050 -24.75 9.48 9.41
C LYS A 1050 -25.55 10.52 8.62
N ASP A 1051 -26.34 11.33 9.29
CA ASP A 1051 -27.16 12.37 8.65
C ASP A 1051 -26.27 13.41 7.95
N PHE A 1052 -25.22 13.85 8.62
CA PHE A 1052 -24.25 14.77 8.03
C PHE A 1052 -23.56 14.19 6.79
N TYR A 1053 -23.09 12.95 6.85
CA TYR A 1053 -22.48 12.29 5.70
C TYR A 1053 -23.44 12.17 4.51
N VAL A 1054 -24.70 11.83 4.76
CA VAL A 1054 -25.72 11.74 3.71
C VAL A 1054 -25.98 13.12 3.09
N GLN A 1055 -26.02 14.18 3.89
CA GLN A 1055 -26.15 15.56 3.41
C GLN A 1055 -24.93 15.98 2.57
N LEU A 1056 -23.72 15.75 3.07
CA LEU A 1056 -22.48 15.98 2.36
C LEU A 1056 -22.47 15.28 0.99
N ARG A 1057 -22.85 14.00 0.94
CA ARG A 1057 -22.88 13.23 -0.31
C ARG A 1057 -23.93 13.74 -1.31
N LYS A 1058 -24.98 14.44 -0.85
CA LYS A 1058 -25.93 15.13 -1.75
C LYS A 1058 -25.31 16.40 -2.34
N LEU A 1059 -24.62 17.20 -1.52
CA LEU A 1059 -23.90 18.41 -1.95
C LEU A 1059 -22.79 18.09 -2.96
N GLY A 1060 -21.97 17.07 -2.71
CA GLY A 1060 -20.88 16.68 -3.62
C GLY A 1060 -21.32 16.05 -4.95
N LYS A 1061 -22.62 15.80 -5.17
CA LYS A 1061 -23.14 15.43 -6.50
C LYS A 1061 -23.36 16.64 -7.42
N GLN A 1062 -23.41 17.86 -6.86
CA GLN A 1062 -23.66 19.09 -7.59
C GLN A 1062 -22.36 19.79 -8.02
N ASP A 1063 -21.35 19.80 -7.15
CA ASP A 1063 -20.06 20.47 -7.40
C ASP A 1063 -18.95 19.46 -7.71
N GLY A 1064 -18.48 19.41 -8.96
CA GLY A 1064 -17.51 18.43 -9.48
C GLY A 1064 -16.05 18.57 -8.98
N ALA A 1065 -15.79 19.33 -7.91
CA ALA A 1065 -14.42 19.69 -7.52
C ALA A 1065 -13.74 18.68 -6.57
N VAL A 1066 -14.48 17.96 -5.70
CA VAL A 1066 -13.90 16.95 -4.78
C VAL A 1066 -14.88 15.79 -4.51
N PRO A 1067 -14.55 14.54 -4.89
CA PRO A 1067 -15.43 13.39 -4.61
C PRO A 1067 -15.46 13.06 -3.11
N ILE A 1068 -16.65 13.13 -2.51
CA ILE A 1068 -16.90 12.75 -1.11
C ILE A 1068 -16.89 11.22 -1.00
N THR A 1069 -15.86 10.69 -0.33
CA THR A 1069 -15.62 9.25 -0.18
C THR A 1069 -16.08 8.72 1.19
N PRO A 1070 -16.35 7.41 1.33
CA PRO A 1070 -16.62 6.79 2.63
C PRO A 1070 -15.52 7.00 3.69
N ARG A 1071 -14.27 7.28 3.27
CA ARG A 1071 -13.15 7.60 4.17
C ARG A 1071 -13.42 8.82 5.04
N GLN A 1072 -14.24 9.77 4.57
CA GLN A 1072 -14.61 10.94 5.38
C GLN A 1072 -15.43 10.57 6.62
N ILE A 1073 -16.24 9.50 6.56
CA ILE A 1073 -16.96 9.00 7.75
C ILE A 1073 -15.95 8.47 8.77
N GLU A 1074 -14.98 7.69 8.32
CA GLU A 1074 -13.94 7.16 9.22
C GLU A 1074 -13.13 8.30 9.86
N GLY A 1075 -12.81 9.34 9.09
CA GLY A 1075 -12.18 10.57 9.60
C GLY A 1075 -13.04 11.26 10.67
N LEU A 1076 -14.34 11.43 10.43
CA LEU A 1076 -15.28 12.01 11.40
C LEU A 1076 -15.38 11.18 12.69
N ILE A 1077 -15.40 9.85 12.59
CA ILE A 1077 -15.39 8.95 13.75
C ILE A 1077 -14.09 9.14 14.54
N ARG A 1078 -12.92 9.14 13.88
CA ARG A 1078 -11.62 9.34 14.53
C ARG A 1078 -11.53 10.69 15.25
N LEU A 1079 -12.01 11.77 14.61
CA LEU A 1079 -12.06 13.11 15.20
C LEU A 1079 -13.00 13.16 16.42
N SER A 1080 -14.17 12.52 16.33
CA SER A 1080 -15.14 12.48 17.44
C SER A 1080 -14.61 11.69 18.62
N GLU A 1081 -13.92 10.58 18.37
CA GLU A 1081 -13.24 9.79 19.40
C GLU A 1081 -12.10 10.56 20.06
N ALA A 1082 -11.29 11.27 19.26
CA ALA A 1082 -10.24 12.13 19.80
C ALA A 1082 -10.81 13.25 20.69
N SER A 1083 -11.97 13.84 20.32
CA SER A 1083 -12.67 14.81 21.17
C SER A 1083 -13.11 14.21 22.50
N ALA A 1084 -13.69 13.00 22.47
CA ALA A 1084 -14.10 12.29 23.69
C ALA A 1084 -12.92 11.94 24.61
N LYS A 1085 -11.74 11.66 24.06
CA LYS A 1085 -10.52 11.43 24.87
C LYS A 1085 -10.05 12.67 25.61
N ILE A 1086 -10.23 13.86 25.04
CA ILE A 1086 -9.79 15.13 25.68
C ILE A 1086 -10.50 15.33 27.02
N ARG A 1087 -11.79 14.95 27.10
CA ARG A 1087 -12.60 14.99 28.32
C ARG A 1087 -12.51 13.71 29.17
N LEU A 1088 -11.61 12.80 28.81
CA LEU A 1088 -11.46 11.47 29.41
C LEU A 1088 -12.75 10.64 29.46
N SER A 1089 -13.64 10.82 28.48
CA SER A 1089 -14.93 10.10 28.41
C SER A 1089 -14.79 8.77 27.69
N GLU A 1090 -15.41 7.72 28.23
CA GLU A 1090 -15.50 6.40 27.60
C GLU A 1090 -16.59 6.31 26.52
N LYS A 1091 -17.41 7.36 26.37
CA LYS A 1091 -18.46 7.43 25.34
C LYS A 1091 -18.35 8.73 24.54
N VAL A 1092 -18.52 8.62 23.23
CA VAL A 1092 -18.64 9.77 22.33
C VAL A 1092 -20.07 10.31 22.42
N GLU A 1093 -20.20 11.54 22.88
CA GLU A 1093 -21.49 12.24 22.97
C GLU A 1093 -21.79 13.07 21.71
N LEU A 1094 -23.02 13.56 21.61
CA LEU A 1094 -23.47 14.39 20.49
C LEU A 1094 -22.60 15.64 20.31
N GLY A 1095 -22.20 16.30 21.39
CA GLY A 1095 -21.33 17.49 21.33
C GLY A 1095 -19.95 17.21 20.73
N ASP A 1096 -19.40 16.01 20.93
CA ASP A 1096 -18.12 15.59 20.33
C ASP A 1096 -18.25 15.40 18.81
N ALA A 1097 -19.35 14.79 18.38
CA ALA A 1097 -19.68 14.61 16.96
C ALA A 1097 -19.93 15.95 16.25
N GLU A 1098 -20.68 16.87 16.88
CA GLU A 1098 -20.93 18.20 16.32
C GLU A 1098 -19.65 19.02 16.14
N ARG A 1099 -18.70 18.88 17.06
CA ARG A 1099 -17.40 19.53 16.97
C ARG A 1099 -16.58 19.02 15.79
N ALA A 1100 -16.50 17.70 15.63
CA ALA A 1100 -15.84 17.09 14.47
C ALA A 1100 -16.51 17.53 13.15
N ILE A 1101 -17.84 17.54 13.11
CA ILE A 1101 -18.63 18.00 11.97
C ILE A 1101 -18.34 19.47 11.66
N ARG A 1102 -18.30 20.35 12.67
CA ARG A 1102 -18.00 21.77 12.52
C ARG A 1102 -16.62 22.00 11.89
N LEU A 1103 -15.60 21.26 12.32
CA LEU A 1103 -14.25 21.35 11.76
C LEU A 1103 -14.20 20.88 10.31
N THR A 1104 -14.81 19.73 10.01
CA THR A 1104 -14.89 19.21 8.63
C THR A 1104 -15.68 20.17 7.74
N GLU A 1105 -16.79 20.72 8.23
CA GLU A 1105 -17.59 21.70 7.50
C GLU A 1105 -16.82 23.00 7.27
N PHE A 1106 -16.07 23.49 8.25
CA PHE A 1106 -15.21 24.67 8.08
C PHE A 1106 -14.19 24.47 6.95
N VAL A 1107 -13.50 23.33 6.97
CA VAL A 1107 -12.54 22.96 5.92
C VAL A 1107 -13.21 22.86 4.55
N LEU A 1108 -14.31 22.12 4.46
CA LEU A 1108 -15.04 21.95 3.19
C LEU A 1108 -15.58 23.27 2.68
N ARG A 1109 -16.14 24.11 3.54
CA ARG A 1109 -16.59 25.46 3.18
C ARG A 1109 -15.43 26.27 2.64
N GLN A 1110 -14.27 26.29 3.30
CA GLN A 1110 -13.13 27.05 2.78
C GLN A 1110 -12.67 26.57 1.40
N ILE A 1111 -12.70 25.26 1.14
CA ILE A 1111 -12.36 24.67 -0.16
C ILE A 1111 -13.42 24.99 -1.23
N MET A 1112 -14.71 25.05 -0.84
CA MET A 1112 -15.86 25.25 -1.73
C MET A 1112 -16.31 26.71 -1.87
N TYR A 1113 -15.79 27.65 -1.07
CA TYR A 1113 -16.26 29.03 -1.03
C TYR A 1113 -15.45 29.95 -1.95
N ASP A 1114 -16.13 30.50 -2.96
CA ASP A 1114 -15.63 31.57 -3.83
C ASP A 1114 -16.16 32.93 -3.34
N LYS A 1115 -15.29 33.94 -3.30
CA LYS A 1115 -15.50 35.17 -2.49
C LYS A 1115 -16.21 36.31 -3.25
N GLU A 1116 -16.49 36.19 -4.54
CA GLU A 1116 -16.96 37.34 -5.33
C GLU A 1116 -18.47 37.67 -5.19
N ILE A 1117 -19.35 36.74 -4.79
CA ILE A 1117 -20.81 36.95 -4.96
C ILE A 1117 -21.63 37.01 -3.66
N GLY A 1118 -21.09 36.58 -2.51
CA GLY A 1118 -21.81 36.72 -1.23
C GLY A 1118 -23.21 36.08 -1.20
N ARG A 1119 -23.47 35.08 -2.05
CA ARG A 1119 -24.65 34.19 -2.01
C ARG A 1119 -24.28 32.79 -2.49
N TYR A 1120 -24.94 31.79 -1.90
CA TYR A 1120 -24.97 30.41 -2.40
C TYR A 1120 -25.55 30.40 -3.81
N ASP A 1121 -24.79 29.97 -4.81
CA ASP A 1121 -25.39 29.56 -6.08
C ASP A 1121 -24.61 28.45 -6.77
N VAL A 1122 -25.37 27.57 -7.43
CA VAL A 1122 -25.12 26.15 -7.68
C VAL A 1122 -24.61 25.88 -9.12
N ASP A 1123 -24.12 26.90 -9.83
CA ASP A 1123 -23.89 26.82 -11.28
C ASP A 1123 -22.48 27.27 -11.74
N ILE A 1124 -21.40 26.71 -11.14
CA ILE A 1124 -20.02 26.96 -11.62
C ILE A 1124 -19.19 25.66 -11.63
N VAL A 1125 -19.46 24.75 -12.59
CA VAL A 1125 -18.66 23.51 -12.74
C VAL A 1125 -18.04 23.32 -14.13
N ASN A 1126 -18.28 24.16 -15.15
CA ASN A 1126 -17.74 23.83 -16.49
C ASN A 1126 -16.80 24.82 -17.18
N ILE A 1127 -16.66 26.09 -16.79
CA ILE A 1127 -15.73 27.00 -17.50
C ILE A 1127 -15.24 28.06 -16.49
N GLY A 1128 -13.93 28.12 -16.25
CA GLY A 1128 -13.26 28.90 -15.19
C GLY A 1128 -13.30 30.43 -15.30
N ALA A 1129 -14.47 31.03 -15.46
CA ALA A 1129 -14.74 32.44 -15.19
C ALA A 1129 -16.26 32.66 -15.01
N PRO A 1130 -16.71 33.72 -14.31
CA PRO A 1130 -18.12 34.07 -14.23
C PRO A 1130 -18.72 34.22 -15.64
N LYS A 1131 -19.92 33.68 -15.88
CA LYS A 1131 -20.62 33.83 -17.18
C LYS A 1131 -20.76 35.30 -17.58
N SER A 1132 -20.97 36.18 -16.60
CA SER A 1132 -20.97 37.64 -16.78
C SER A 1132 -19.61 38.20 -17.21
N HIS A 1133 -18.50 37.65 -16.71
CA HIS A 1133 -17.16 38.07 -17.09
C HIS A 1133 -16.82 37.59 -18.50
N MET A 1134 -17.13 36.34 -18.86
CA MET A 1134 -16.98 35.86 -20.24
C MET A 1134 -17.87 36.61 -21.22
N ASP A 1135 -19.11 36.90 -20.87
CA ASP A 1135 -20.01 37.70 -21.71
C ASP A 1135 -19.45 39.13 -21.89
N ASN A 1136 -18.93 39.76 -20.84
CA ASN A 1136 -18.28 41.08 -20.94
C ASN A 1136 -16.98 41.04 -21.75
N THR A 1137 -16.12 40.02 -21.56
CA THR A 1137 -14.88 39.85 -22.34
C THR A 1137 -15.19 39.61 -23.82
N ASN A 1138 -16.14 38.72 -24.14
CA ASN A 1138 -16.59 38.48 -25.51
C ASN A 1138 -17.22 39.72 -26.12
N THR A 1139 -17.98 40.49 -25.34
CA THR A 1139 -18.58 41.75 -25.81
C THR A 1139 -17.50 42.77 -26.14
N ILE A 1140 -16.48 42.94 -25.28
CA ILE A 1140 -15.36 43.86 -25.52
C ILE A 1140 -14.51 43.40 -26.72
N VAL A 1141 -14.21 42.10 -26.86
CA VAL A 1141 -13.51 41.55 -28.03
C VAL A 1141 -14.34 41.75 -29.32
N ASN A 1142 -15.66 41.62 -29.26
CA ASN A 1142 -16.55 41.87 -30.39
C ASN A 1142 -16.60 43.36 -30.76
N ILE A 1143 -16.61 44.28 -29.79
CA ILE A 1143 -16.51 45.73 -30.03
C ILE A 1143 -15.17 46.04 -30.71
N ILE A 1144 -14.06 45.51 -30.19
CA ILE A 1144 -12.73 45.69 -30.80
C ILE A 1144 -12.72 45.13 -32.23
N ARG A 1145 -13.31 43.94 -32.47
CA ARG A 1145 -13.37 43.31 -33.79
C ARG A 1145 -14.26 44.08 -34.78
N GLN A 1146 -15.39 44.64 -34.34
CA GLN A 1146 -16.26 45.49 -35.16
C GLN A 1146 -15.55 46.79 -35.53
N MET A 1147 -14.96 47.48 -34.56
CA MET A 1147 -14.22 48.72 -34.83
C MET A 1147 -12.98 48.48 -35.69
N GLN A 1148 -12.34 47.31 -35.56
CA GLN A 1148 -11.23 46.92 -36.43
C GLN A 1148 -11.62 46.71 -37.89
N SER A 1149 -12.87 46.32 -38.16
CA SER A 1149 -13.35 46.15 -39.53
C SER A 1149 -13.52 47.48 -40.26
N GLU A 1150 -13.67 48.59 -39.53
CA GLU A 1150 -13.74 49.95 -40.06
C GLU A 1150 -12.38 50.69 -39.99
N PHE A 1151 -11.52 50.38 -39.01
CA PHE A 1151 -10.22 51.02 -38.79
C PHE A 1151 -9.13 50.01 -38.36
N ASP A 1152 -7.99 49.95 -39.06
CA ASP A 1152 -6.92 48.95 -38.80
C ASP A 1152 -6.26 49.06 -37.40
N LYS A 1153 -6.37 50.23 -36.75
CA LYS A 1153 -5.95 50.50 -35.37
C LYS A 1153 -7.11 51.15 -34.59
N VAL A 1154 -7.51 50.56 -33.48
CA VAL A 1154 -8.66 51.03 -32.67
C VAL A 1154 -8.17 51.77 -31.42
N GLU A 1155 -8.74 52.94 -31.15
CA GLU A 1155 -8.37 53.77 -29.99
C GLU A 1155 -9.07 53.26 -28.71
N VAL A 1156 -8.30 53.05 -27.63
CA VAL A 1156 -8.82 52.50 -26.35
C VAL A 1156 -9.94 53.37 -25.75
N ALA A 1157 -9.85 54.70 -25.89
CA ALA A 1157 -10.86 55.62 -25.38
C ALA A 1157 -12.25 55.39 -26.02
N LYS A 1158 -12.29 55.09 -27.32
CA LYS A 1158 -13.54 54.83 -28.04
C LYS A 1158 -14.16 53.49 -27.66
N VAL A 1159 -13.34 52.46 -27.42
CA VAL A 1159 -13.80 51.15 -26.94
C VAL A 1159 -14.44 51.26 -25.55
N ILE A 1160 -13.87 52.10 -24.67
CA ILE A 1160 -14.42 52.38 -23.34
C ILE A 1160 -15.75 53.13 -23.45
N GLU A 1161 -15.82 54.17 -24.29
CA GLU A 1161 -17.07 54.92 -24.49
C GLU A 1161 -18.21 54.05 -25.05
N GLU A 1162 -17.90 53.16 -25.99
CA GLU A 1162 -18.90 52.29 -26.63
C GLU A 1162 -19.35 51.16 -25.71
N ALA A 1163 -18.45 50.63 -24.88
CA ALA A 1163 -18.80 49.67 -23.83
C ALA A 1163 -19.68 50.30 -22.74
N GLU A 1164 -19.46 51.58 -22.38
CA GLU A 1164 -20.30 52.31 -21.44
C GLU A 1164 -21.67 52.67 -22.02
N LYS A 1165 -21.71 53.23 -23.24
CA LYS A 1165 -22.96 53.70 -23.88
C LYS A 1165 -23.89 52.56 -24.28
N THR A 1166 -23.35 51.49 -24.86
CA THR A 1166 -24.15 50.43 -25.49
C THR A 1166 -24.44 49.27 -24.54
N TYR A 1167 -23.48 48.94 -23.65
CA TYR A 1167 -23.55 47.75 -22.80
C TYR A 1167 -23.56 48.05 -21.30
N LYS A 1168 -23.48 49.34 -20.88
CA LYS A 1168 -23.46 49.79 -19.48
C LYS A 1168 -22.39 49.10 -18.63
N ILE A 1169 -21.23 48.81 -19.22
CA ILE A 1169 -20.10 48.23 -18.50
C ILE A 1169 -19.28 49.38 -17.89
N GLU A 1170 -19.04 49.35 -16.58
CA GLU A 1170 -18.25 50.37 -15.88
C GLU A 1170 -16.82 50.47 -16.44
N ARG A 1171 -16.32 51.69 -16.66
CA ARG A 1171 -14.97 51.98 -17.20
C ARG A 1171 -13.84 51.14 -16.60
N HIS A 1172 -13.81 50.99 -15.26
CA HIS A 1172 -12.77 50.23 -14.57
C HIS A 1172 -12.78 48.73 -14.94
N LYS A 1173 -13.94 48.14 -15.26
CA LYS A 1173 -14.05 46.74 -15.71
C LYS A 1173 -13.52 46.58 -17.14
N VAL A 1174 -13.80 47.54 -18.02
CA VAL A 1174 -13.31 47.53 -19.40
C VAL A 1174 -11.78 47.66 -19.43
N GLU A 1175 -11.21 48.58 -18.64
CA GLU A 1175 -9.76 48.76 -18.54
C GLU A 1175 -9.05 47.51 -18.00
N ARG A 1176 -9.63 46.82 -17.00
CA ARG A 1176 -9.11 45.55 -16.46
C ARG A 1176 -9.13 44.44 -17.52
N ILE A 1177 -10.23 44.29 -18.25
CA ILE A 1177 -10.34 43.27 -19.31
C ILE A 1177 -9.34 43.53 -20.44
N ILE A 1178 -9.13 44.80 -20.83
CA ILE A 1178 -8.10 45.17 -21.83
C ILE A 1178 -6.69 44.84 -21.31
N GLN A 1179 -6.39 45.08 -20.03
CA GLN A 1179 -5.11 44.67 -19.44
C GLN A 1179 -4.94 43.15 -19.42
N GLU A 1180 -5.98 42.38 -19.09
CA GLU A 1180 -5.94 40.91 -19.10
C GLU A 1180 -5.71 40.36 -20.52
N LEU A 1181 -6.39 40.90 -21.53
CA LEU A 1181 -6.21 40.53 -22.94
C LEU A 1181 -4.78 40.86 -23.43
N ARG A 1182 -4.18 41.93 -22.90
CA ARG A 1182 -2.78 42.30 -23.18
C ARG A 1182 -1.79 41.30 -22.57
N ILE A 1183 -2.03 40.85 -21.33
CA ILE A 1183 -1.19 39.85 -20.66
C ILE A 1183 -1.26 38.49 -21.38
N ARG A 1184 -2.43 38.15 -21.94
CA ARG A 1184 -2.63 36.92 -22.72
C ARG A 1184 -2.08 36.98 -24.15
N ASN A 1185 -1.48 38.11 -24.56
CA ASN A 1185 -1.02 38.37 -25.93
C ASN A 1185 -2.12 38.30 -27.00
N GLU A 1186 -3.39 38.48 -26.62
CA GLU A 1186 -4.53 38.47 -27.55
C GLU A 1186 -4.70 39.84 -28.24
N ILE A 1187 -4.22 40.93 -27.60
CA ILE A 1187 -4.19 42.28 -28.16
C ILE A 1187 -2.79 42.89 -28.09
N TYR A 1188 -2.42 43.60 -29.15
CA TYR A 1188 -1.19 44.39 -29.29
C TYR A 1188 -1.50 45.88 -29.12
N SER A 1189 -0.71 46.60 -28.30
CA SER A 1189 -0.87 48.05 -28.10
C SER A 1189 0.42 48.82 -28.38
N ALA A 1190 0.36 49.83 -29.25
CA ALA A 1190 1.45 50.77 -29.51
C ALA A 1190 0.98 52.21 -29.21
N PRO A 1191 1.70 52.98 -28.38
CA PRO A 1191 1.44 54.40 -28.22
C PRO A 1191 2.05 55.18 -29.39
N GLU A 1192 1.22 55.87 -30.16
CA GLU A 1192 1.62 56.83 -31.21
C GLU A 1192 0.86 58.14 -30.94
N ASP A 1193 1.54 59.29 -31.02
CA ASP A 1193 0.96 60.63 -30.88
C ASP A 1193 0.09 60.88 -29.63
N GLY A 1194 0.48 60.33 -28.47
CA GLY A 1194 -0.21 60.59 -27.19
C GLY A 1194 -1.51 59.82 -26.99
N TYR A 1195 -1.90 58.96 -27.93
CA TYR A 1195 -3.08 58.08 -27.84
C TYR A 1195 -2.68 56.61 -27.79
N SER A 1196 -3.42 55.80 -27.02
CA SER A 1196 -3.20 54.35 -26.92
C SER A 1196 -4.09 53.59 -27.89
N TYR A 1197 -3.49 52.93 -28.88
CA TYR A 1197 -4.19 52.08 -29.85
C TYR A 1197 -4.06 50.59 -29.48
N ILE A 1198 -5.09 49.81 -29.80
CA ILE A 1198 -5.15 48.36 -29.62
C ILE A 1198 -5.52 47.64 -30.92
N LYS A 1199 -4.89 46.49 -31.18
CA LYS A 1199 -5.13 45.62 -32.33
C LYS A 1199 -5.17 44.16 -31.88
N LEU A 1200 -6.21 43.40 -32.24
CA LEU A 1200 -6.25 41.93 -32.00
C LEU A 1200 -5.12 41.25 -32.78
N VAL A 1201 -4.42 40.32 -32.12
CA VAL A 1201 -3.33 39.52 -32.70
C VAL A 1201 -3.94 38.39 -33.53
N SER A 1202 -3.76 38.40 -34.85
CA SER A 1202 -4.20 37.33 -35.73
C SER A 1202 -3.22 36.15 -35.67
N GLY A 1203 -3.53 35.14 -34.86
CA GLY A 1203 -2.80 33.87 -34.81
C GLY A 1203 -3.76 32.69 -34.99
N GLU A 1204 -3.52 31.87 -36.01
CA GLU A 1204 -4.07 30.52 -36.14
C GLU A 1204 -3.68 29.71 -34.90
N LEU A 1205 -4.67 29.10 -34.24
CA LEU A 1205 -4.54 28.08 -33.21
C LEU A 1205 -5.59 27.01 -33.44
#